data_AF-A0A0N5D2F1-F1
#
_entry.id   AF-A0A0N5D2F1-F1
#
_cell.length_a   1.000
_cell.length_b   1.000
_cell.length_c   1.000
_cell.angle_alpha   90.00
_cell.angle_beta   90.00
_cell.angle_gamma   90.00
#
_symmetry.space_group_name_H-M   'P 1'
#
loop_
_entity.id
_entity.type
_entity.pdbx_description
1 polymer ?
#
loop_
_entity_poly.entity_id
_entity_poly.type
_entity_poly.pdbx_seq_one_letter_code
_entity_poly.pdbx_strand_id
1 'polypeptide(L)'
;MTVIRRCGSQKSNNRIHRHHSVLQHKLKNDLVDSDGGLLAVETNDEETLKSIISKTKQILRSEVKDIYLKDWTLLEIAIMLGHRQCAEILLQNGAAVNVEDCPMERRLQQIRERSQLLADKIQSLRVATIQYKMYKHGRHLQDKWEELLYLEKRLEQLRIMKAVVQNTILLKPLTDIQAVVSGSDQVTVYWQNNWQQNVDLVVNYKVEWSLCDDFSSIEGSLQVNNVTRNEFVISTLKHGLRYSVRVSAATIRGYSYPTRTTPPLLLVSSILQIFMMRCSFQKNSKVLKWNSIKKKSCSDDIAQLLMDVQKYRSSPIWQTLFPKINETDKKKKGSKSSFFAGASRLPKVVQSGIYLVSIIYSEMKICTIDEYLPIFLIDHNKFCISKEEMYWAMKMSLAWNEMQIFRRTGSSASSNSYFRNKFIDAAMEMHALLGVNDIGRVHHEPIVDEVNSVSFILTIRFANGIEVCQSLATKWLPLHKVARKRGGIYQAIDILWDEISRILSFFESSYLSLQKGLYMFYMKLHSSLNSVNVLVRQKMPSVLPYTLIRENPHITKEEWDWLRLLEINAFILPTPIQFRFHKALLKAANRLLQDLEVDVDLIPDQRLYRLQVFTLRFGVSFIILSDYCLSLSSSIYLSLLQLFPKVEDVCTAPRSSSIKLLPIEKGCIPLPLQVFEIIHYCTYDASFISNCCRLSLFIEHFSTLVQYEQRSSLLEKDIVVYAGVLTKLDEFQQRLETICKSMRWIGDIVSIARDEQAKCAISLAHLLFVCNIIENKDCNEECRKNDTMTQTGILRPRLESKSDTPPTNIFPQLWLDNRPVSLKSSPKTKVIKVNIAYQSGPTCGSSVRVQVAPTTTASEVVALVIRQLPVTARTSEETSDSEDFCLSSVVGCRERRLRDDFPLIQLQKPWSDGRLFVRRQDSILAALQQGNEATI
;
A
#
# COMPACT_ATOMS: atom_id res chain seq x y z
N MET A 1 -24.75 -82.50 39.80
CA MET A 1 -25.73 -82.10 38.76
C MET A 1 -25.18 -80.86 38.07
N THR A 2 -25.06 -80.92 36.73
CA THR A 2 -24.88 -79.75 35.84
C THR A 2 -23.53 -79.00 36.03
N VAL A 3 -23.02 -78.31 35.01
CA VAL A 3 -21.80 -77.46 35.05
C VAL A 3 -20.43 -78.16 34.89
N ILE A 4 -20.16 -78.88 33.78
CA ILE A 4 -18.77 -79.02 33.25
C ILE A 4 -18.66 -78.84 31.71
N ARG A 5 -19.76 -78.85 30.93
CA ARG A 5 -19.70 -78.72 29.44
C ARG A 5 -19.93 -77.30 28.87
N ARG A 6 -19.51 -76.23 29.57
CA ARG A 6 -19.56 -74.85 29.01
C ARG A 6 -18.24 -74.06 29.01
N CYS A 7 -17.13 -74.59 29.54
CA CYS A 7 -15.85 -73.85 29.56
C CYS A 7 -14.90 -74.10 28.37
N GLY A 8 -15.15 -75.10 27.52
CA GLY A 8 -14.28 -75.43 26.37
C GLY A 8 -14.56 -74.64 25.09
N SER A 9 -15.85 -74.38 24.80
CA SER A 9 -16.28 -73.69 23.57
C SER A 9 -16.13 -72.16 23.65
N GLN A 10 -16.28 -71.56 24.84
CA GLN A 10 -16.03 -70.13 25.02
C GLN A 10 -14.54 -69.77 25.04
N LYS A 11 -13.64 -70.67 25.47
CA LYS A 11 -12.19 -70.43 25.38
C LYS A 11 -11.62 -70.64 23.97
N SER A 12 -12.18 -71.53 23.15
CA SER A 12 -11.78 -71.67 21.74
C SER A 12 -12.34 -70.54 20.87
N ASN A 13 -13.61 -70.14 21.04
CA ASN A 13 -14.17 -68.99 20.32
C ASN A 13 -13.58 -67.66 20.80
N ASN A 14 -13.23 -67.48 22.08
CA ASN A 14 -12.50 -66.29 22.52
C ASN A 14 -11.01 -66.33 22.13
N ARG A 15 -10.38 -67.49 21.93
CA ARG A 15 -9.03 -67.55 21.34
C ARG A 15 -9.04 -67.30 19.84
N ILE A 16 -10.05 -67.77 19.12
CA ILE A 16 -10.22 -67.49 17.69
C ILE A 16 -10.62 -66.02 17.51
N HIS A 17 -11.55 -65.46 18.29
CA HIS A 17 -11.85 -64.03 18.26
C HIS A 17 -10.71 -63.16 18.80
N ARG A 18 -9.91 -63.60 19.80
CA ARG A 18 -8.69 -62.87 20.20
C ARG A 18 -7.55 -63.04 19.21
N HIS A 19 -7.40 -64.16 18.52
CA HIS A 19 -6.42 -64.28 17.43
C HIS A 19 -6.87 -63.53 16.19
N HIS A 20 -8.16 -63.51 15.84
CA HIS A 20 -8.72 -62.69 14.76
C HIS A 20 -8.69 -61.20 15.12
N SER A 21 -8.93 -60.85 16.39
CA SER A 21 -8.80 -59.49 16.92
C SER A 21 -7.34 -59.08 16.98
N VAL A 22 -6.41 -59.92 17.44
CA VAL A 22 -4.97 -59.63 17.50
C VAL A 22 -4.34 -59.67 16.10
N LEU A 23 -4.84 -60.47 15.16
CA LEU A 23 -4.47 -60.42 13.74
C LEU A 23 -5.08 -59.19 13.07
N GLN A 24 -6.32 -58.80 13.36
CA GLN A 24 -6.89 -57.53 12.88
C GLN A 24 -6.26 -56.31 13.55
N HIS A 25 -5.71 -56.44 14.77
CA HIS A 25 -5.01 -55.39 15.50
C HIS A 25 -3.51 -55.33 15.13
N LYS A 26 -2.93 -56.45 14.66
CA LYS A 26 -1.61 -56.50 14.01
C LYS A 26 -1.69 -56.00 12.56
N LEU A 27 -2.67 -56.45 11.77
CA LEU A 27 -2.97 -55.88 10.45
C LEU A 27 -3.34 -54.39 10.56
N LYS A 28 -4.10 -53.93 11.56
CA LYS A 28 -4.38 -52.49 11.76
C LYS A 28 -3.13 -51.66 12.07
N ASN A 29 -2.09 -52.24 12.65
CA ASN A 29 -0.85 -51.55 12.95
C ASN A 29 0.18 -51.64 11.80
N ASP A 30 0.11 -52.69 10.96
CA ASP A 30 0.90 -52.84 9.74
C ASP A 30 0.29 -52.06 8.54
N LEU A 31 -0.96 -51.60 8.66
CA LEU A 31 -1.69 -50.77 7.68
C LEU A 31 -1.18 -49.31 7.55
N VAL A 32 -0.10 -48.95 8.25
CA VAL A 32 0.51 -47.61 8.21
C VAL A 32 1.66 -47.55 7.20
N ASP A 33 1.98 -48.67 6.54
CA ASP A 33 3.12 -48.84 5.65
C ASP A 33 2.72 -48.85 4.16
N SER A 34 3.72 -48.79 3.26
CA SER A 34 3.58 -48.80 1.79
C SER A 34 2.60 -49.85 1.25
N ASP A 35 2.50 -50.99 1.93
CA ASP A 35 1.71 -52.15 1.51
C ASP A 35 0.20 -51.97 1.81
N GLY A 36 -0.14 -51.21 2.85
CA GLY A 36 -1.52 -50.78 3.12
C GLY A 36 -2.02 -49.79 2.07
N GLY A 37 -1.14 -48.90 1.60
CA GLY A 37 -1.42 -47.98 0.49
C GLY A 37 -1.64 -48.71 -0.84
N LEU A 38 -0.81 -49.72 -1.14
CA LEU A 38 -0.98 -50.56 -2.32
C LEU A 38 -2.31 -51.33 -2.29
N LEU A 39 -2.67 -51.94 -1.17
CA LEU A 39 -3.92 -52.69 -1.04
C LEU A 39 -5.15 -51.80 -1.22
N ALA A 40 -5.14 -50.58 -0.68
CA ALA A 40 -6.21 -49.61 -0.85
C ALA A 40 -6.37 -49.21 -2.33
N VAL A 41 -5.25 -48.97 -3.02
CA VAL A 41 -5.26 -48.69 -4.47
C VAL A 41 -5.77 -49.89 -5.26
N GLU A 42 -5.37 -51.12 -4.95
CA GLU A 42 -5.82 -52.33 -5.65
C GLU A 42 -7.30 -52.65 -5.46
N THR A 43 -7.87 -52.29 -4.32
CA THR A 43 -9.28 -52.53 -3.97
C THR A 43 -10.20 -51.37 -4.31
N ASN A 44 -9.65 -50.27 -4.85
CA ASN A 44 -10.33 -49.00 -5.08
C ASN A 44 -11.03 -48.45 -3.83
N ASP A 45 -10.43 -48.65 -2.65
CA ASP A 45 -10.96 -48.20 -1.36
C ASP A 45 -10.45 -46.78 -1.05
N GLU A 46 -11.27 -45.78 -1.39
CA GLU A 46 -10.95 -44.37 -1.25
C GLU A 46 -10.80 -43.91 0.21
N GLU A 47 -11.61 -44.46 1.11
CA GLU A 47 -11.68 -44.03 2.51
C GLU A 47 -10.46 -44.52 3.30
N THR A 48 -10.03 -45.76 3.05
CA THR A 48 -8.79 -46.27 3.61
C THR A 48 -7.58 -45.51 3.06
N LEU A 49 -7.55 -45.19 1.76
CA LEU A 49 -6.47 -44.42 1.14
C LEU A 49 -6.35 -43.01 1.72
N LYS A 50 -7.48 -42.29 1.90
CA LYS A 50 -7.50 -40.97 2.58
C LYS A 50 -7.01 -41.08 4.02
N SER A 51 -7.48 -42.09 4.76
CA SER A 51 -7.05 -42.30 6.15
C SER A 51 -5.55 -42.57 6.25
N ILE A 52 -4.96 -43.32 5.31
CA ILE A 52 -3.54 -43.66 5.31
C ILE A 52 -2.69 -42.42 4.94
N ILE A 53 -3.09 -41.67 3.91
CA ILE A 53 -2.39 -40.45 3.47
C ILE A 53 -2.41 -39.36 4.54
N SER A 54 -3.51 -39.23 5.29
CA SER A 54 -3.62 -38.27 6.40
C SER A 54 -2.65 -38.55 7.55
N LYS A 55 -2.26 -39.82 7.71
CA LYS A 55 -1.34 -40.28 8.78
C LYS A 55 0.12 -40.29 8.32
N THR A 56 0.38 -40.58 7.03
CA THR A 56 1.75 -40.82 6.53
C THR A 56 1.98 -40.22 5.14
N LYS A 57 2.35 -38.93 5.07
CA LYS A 57 2.67 -38.25 3.77
C LYS A 57 3.85 -38.86 3.00
N GLN A 58 4.66 -39.71 3.64
CA GLN A 58 5.85 -40.34 3.06
C GLN A 58 5.52 -41.49 2.07
N ILE A 59 4.31 -42.05 2.13
CA ILE A 59 3.85 -43.16 1.26
C ILE A 59 3.79 -42.75 -0.22
N LEU A 60 3.61 -41.46 -0.50
CA LEU A 60 3.51 -40.93 -1.86
C LEU A 60 4.81 -41.05 -2.68
N ARG A 61 5.95 -41.30 -2.02
CA ARG A 61 7.28 -41.44 -2.64
C ARG A 61 7.96 -42.78 -2.32
N SER A 62 7.34 -43.64 -1.51
CA SER A 62 7.93 -44.93 -1.16
C SER A 62 7.82 -45.90 -2.33
N GLU A 63 8.92 -46.59 -2.64
CA GLU A 63 8.94 -47.68 -3.61
C GLU A 63 8.00 -48.79 -3.15
N VAL A 64 7.25 -49.35 -4.10
CA VAL A 64 6.35 -50.48 -3.84
C VAL A 64 7.20 -51.71 -3.52
N LYS A 65 7.00 -52.33 -2.36
CA LYS A 65 7.79 -53.48 -1.90
C LYS A 65 7.46 -54.78 -2.66
N ASP A 66 6.39 -54.79 -3.46
CA ASP A 66 6.01 -55.95 -4.26
C ASP A 66 7.00 -56.17 -5.42
N ILE A 67 7.58 -57.36 -5.47
CA ILE A 67 8.64 -57.77 -6.41
C ILE A 67 8.19 -57.58 -7.88
N TYR A 68 6.90 -57.69 -8.16
CA TYR A 68 6.34 -57.59 -9.52
C TYR A 68 5.88 -56.17 -9.87
N LEU A 69 5.82 -55.24 -8.91
CA LEU A 69 5.37 -53.85 -9.09
C LEU A 69 6.43 -52.81 -8.70
N LYS A 70 7.61 -53.24 -8.29
CA LYS A 70 8.68 -52.41 -7.68
C LYS A 70 9.06 -51.13 -8.46
N ASP A 71 8.99 -51.17 -9.79
CA ASP A 71 9.39 -50.01 -10.62
C ASP A 71 8.27 -48.99 -10.88
N TRP A 72 7.05 -49.20 -10.34
CA TRP A 72 5.93 -48.27 -10.52
C TRP A 72 5.51 -47.62 -9.21
N THR A 73 5.16 -46.34 -9.30
CA THR A 73 4.61 -45.59 -8.16
C THR A 73 3.16 -46.00 -7.89
N LEU A 74 2.69 -45.77 -6.65
CA LEU A 74 1.28 -46.01 -6.29
C LEU A 74 0.30 -45.24 -7.21
N LEU A 75 0.70 -44.06 -7.67
CA LEU A 75 -0.08 -43.26 -8.63
C LEU A 75 -0.13 -43.92 -10.01
N GLU A 76 1.01 -44.42 -10.53
CA GLU A 76 1.02 -45.16 -11.80
C GLU A 76 0.19 -46.43 -11.74
N ILE A 77 0.23 -47.17 -10.62
CA ILE A 77 -0.59 -48.37 -10.41
C ILE A 77 -2.07 -48.01 -10.40
N ALA A 78 -2.48 -46.96 -9.69
CA ALA A 78 -3.87 -46.50 -9.66
C ALA A 78 -4.38 -46.11 -11.06
N ILE A 79 -3.56 -45.40 -11.84
CA ILE A 79 -3.91 -44.99 -13.21
C ILE A 79 -3.98 -46.20 -14.13
N MET A 80 -3.01 -47.11 -14.08
CA MET A 80 -3.00 -48.31 -14.93
C MET A 80 -4.14 -49.27 -14.58
N LEU A 81 -4.62 -49.31 -13.33
CA LEU A 81 -5.80 -50.10 -12.96
C LEU A 81 -7.13 -49.42 -13.35
N GLY A 82 -7.11 -48.16 -13.81
CA GLY A 82 -8.32 -47.40 -14.13
C GLY A 82 -9.05 -46.85 -12.90
N HIS A 83 -8.41 -46.85 -11.73
CA HIS A 83 -8.99 -46.39 -10.47
C HIS A 83 -8.86 -44.87 -10.32
N ARG A 84 -9.75 -44.14 -11.02
CA ARG A 84 -9.68 -42.68 -11.17
C ARG A 84 -9.70 -41.93 -9.84
N GLN A 85 -10.62 -42.28 -8.93
CA GLN A 85 -10.78 -41.55 -7.66
C GLN A 85 -9.55 -41.68 -6.77
N CYS A 86 -8.97 -42.89 -6.68
CA CYS A 86 -7.71 -43.13 -5.98
C CYS A 86 -6.56 -42.30 -6.58
N ALA A 87 -6.48 -42.22 -7.92
CA ALA A 87 -5.47 -41.43 -8.60
C ALA A 87 -5.63 -39.91 -8.36
N GLU A 88 -6.86 -39.38 -8.35
CA GLU A 88 -7.14 -37.98 -8.02
C GLU A 88 -6.74 -37.63 -6.57
N ILE A 89 -7.04 -38.52 -5.61
CA ILE A 89 -6.63 -38.35 -4.20
C ILE A 89 -5.10 -38.32 -4.08
N LEU A 90 -4.39 -39.21 -4.79
CA LEU A 90 -2.93 -39.25 -4.80
C LEU A 90 -2.33 -37.97 -5.41
N LEU A 91 -2.89 -37.47 -6.53
CA LEU A 91 -2.45 -36.23 -7.19
C LEU A 91 -2.67 -35.00 -6.30
N GLN A 92 -3.83 -34.88 -5.65
CA GLN A 92 -4.15 -33.76 -4.74
C GLN A 92 -3.19 -33.70 -3.55
N ASN A 93 -2.65 -34.85 -3.12
CA ASN A 93 -1.70 -34.93 -2.01
C ASN A 93 -0.22 -34.85 -2.45
N GLY A 94 0.06 -34.64 -3.75
CA GLY A 94 1.39 -34.34 -4.28
C GLY A 94 2.18 -35.54 -4.80
N ALA A 95 1.51 -36.65 -5.14
CA ALA A 95 2.13 -37.71 -5.94
C ALA A 95 2.45 -37.19 -7.36
N ALA A 96 3.57 -37.64 -7.93
CA ALA A 96 4.05 -37.20 -9.23
C ALA A 96 4.49 -38.39 -10.08
N VAL A 97 4.31 -38.28 -11.40
CA VAL A 97 4.78 -39.27 -12.38
C VAL A 97 5.68 -38.58 -13.38
N ASN A 98 6.86 -39.15 -13.65
CA ASN A 98 7.67 -38.72 -14.77
C ASN A 98 7.20 -39.44 -16.05
N VAL A 99 6.57 -38.69 -16.94
CA VAL A 99 6.03 -39.22 -18.21
C VAL A 99 7.14 -39.37 -19.26
N GLU A 100 8.25 -38.63 -19.13
CA GLU A 100 9.36 -38.65 -20.10
C GLU A 100 10.27 -39.88 -19.94
N ASP A 101 10.56 -40.29 -18.71
CA ASP A 101 11.48 -41.42 -18.43
C ASP A 101 10.90 -42.79 -18.83
N CYS A 102 9.57 -42.90 -18.84
CA CYS A 102 8.86 -44.13 -19.15
C CYS A 102 7.70 -43.83 -20.11
N PRO A 103 7.90 -43.84 -21.43
CA PRO A 103 6.81 -43.67 -22.40
C PRO A 103 5.87 -44.89 -22.42
N MET A 104 4.71 -44.74 -23.06
CA MET A 104 3.68 -45.79 -23.14
C MET A 104 4.25 -47.13 -23.64
N GLU A 105 5.12 -47.10 -24.64
CA GLU A 105 5.75 -48.29 -25.24
C GLU A 105 6.61 -49.05 -24.21
N ARG A 106 7.36 -48.30 -23.39
CA ARG A 106 8.19 -48.87 -22.32
C ARG A 106 7.34 -49.47 -21.21
N ARG A 107 6.25 -48.80 -20.81
CA ARG A 107 5.29 -49.33 -19.83
C ARG A 107 4.66 -50.64 -20.32
N LEU A 108 4.22 -50.69 -21.59
CA LEU A 108 3.66 -51.90 -22.19
C LEU A 108 4.68 -53.04 -22.31
N GLN A 109 5.94 -52.72 -22.60
CA GLN A 109 7.02 -53.69 -22.62
C GLN A 109 7.28 -54.27 -21.22
N GLN A 110 7.41 -53.43 -20.19
CA GLN A 110 7.57 -53.86 -18.80
C GLN A 110 6.41 -54.75 -18.33
N ILE A 111 5.17 -54.37 -18.65
CA ILE A 111 3.98 -55.18 -18.34
C ILE A 111 4.07 -56.54 -19.05
N ARG A 112 4.49 -56.57 -20.32
CA ARG A 112 4.61 -57.81 -21.10
C ARG A 112 5.65 -58.75 -20.51
N GLU A 113 6.87 -58.26 -20.26
CA GLU A 113 7.98 -59.04 -19.70
C GLU A 113 7.60 -59.64 -18.33
N ARG A 114 6.99 -58.83 -17.45
CA ARG A 114 6.54 -59.30 -16.13
C ARG A 114 5.37 -60.29 -16.22
N SER A 115 4.43 -60.07 -17.15
CA SER A 115 3.32 -61.00 -17.36
C SER A 115 3.80 -62.37 -17.85
N GLN A 116 4.85 -62.42 -18.67
CA GLN A 116 5.46 -63.66 -19.14
C GLN A 116 6.17 -64.39 -18.00
N LEU A 117 7.00 -63.67 -17.23
CA LEU A 117 7.70 -64.23 -16.07
C LEU A 117 6.73 -64.82 -15.04
N LEU A 118 5.60 -64.14 -14.79
CA LEU A 118 4.54 -64.64 -13.91
C LEU A 118 3.84 -65.87 -14.49
N ALA A 119 3.51 -65.86 -15.78
CA ALA A 119 2.87 -67.00 -16.44
C ALA A 119 3.76 -68.26 -16.40
N ASP A 120 5.06 -68.12 -16.66
CA ASP A 120 6.03 -69.21 -16.61
C ASP A 120 6.17 -69.76 -15.17
N LYS A 121 6.22 -68.86 -14.17
CA LYS A 121 6.28 -69.25 -12.77
C LYS A 121 5.02 -69.97 -12.30
N ILE A 122 3.83 -69.48 -12.68
CA ILE A 122 2.54 -70.15 -12.39
C ILE A 122 2.52 -71.54 -13.02
N GLN A 123 2.99 -71.68 -14.26
CA GLN A 123 3.02 -72.97 -14.94
C GLN A 123 3.98 -73.96 -14.25
N SER A 124 5.16 -73.50 -13.84
CA SER A 124 6.11 -74.32 -13.08
C SER A 124 5.55 -74.79 -11.73
N LEU A 125 4.84 -73.90 -11.01
CA LEU A 125 4.22 -74.20 -9.72
C LEU A 125 3.01 -75.13 -9.87
N ARG A 126 2.21 -75.00 -10.94
CA ARG A 126 1.10 -75.92 -11.24
C ARG A 126 1.61 -77.33 -11.49
N VAL A 127 2.66 -77.48 -12.29
CA VAL A 127 3.31 -78.78 -12.53
C VAL A 127 3.88 -79.37 -11.23
N ALA A 128 4.58 -78.55 -10.44
CA ALA A 128 5.13 -78.98 -9.15
C ALA A 128 4.04 -79.35 -8.13
N THR A 129 2.88 -78.68 -8.16
CA THR A 129 1.75 -78.95 -7.25
C THR A 129 1.03 -80.25 -7.61
N ILE A 130 0.91 -80.55 -8.91
CA ILE A 130 0.40 -81.84 -9.41
C ILE A 130 1.34 -82.98 -9.00
N GLN A 131 2.66 -82.80 -9.14
CA GLN A 131 3.66 -83.78 -8.69
C GLN A 131 3.65 -83.97 -7.16
N TYR A 132 3.48 -82.91 -6.37
CA TYR A 132 3.43 -83.01 -4.90
C TYR A 132 2.16 -83.67 -4.37
N LYS A 133 1.00 -83.50 -5.05
CA LYS A 133 -0.25 -84.21 -4.71
C LYS A 133 -0.10 -85.73 -4.73
N MET A 134 0.86 -86.28 -5.48
CA MET A 134 1.11 -87.72 -5.58
C MET A 134 1.95 -88.31 -4.43
N TYR A 135 2.74 -87.52 -3.69
CA TYR A 135 3.76 -88.06 -2.76
C TYR A 135 3.71 -87.59 -1.29
N LYS A 136 2.92 -86.57 -0.91
CA LYS A 136 2.70 -86.18 0.51
C LYS A 136 1.52 -85.22 0.69
N HIS A 137 0.74 -85.39 1.77
CA HIS A 137 -0.32 -84.46 2.20
C HIS A 137 0.13 -83.68 3.45
N GLY A 138 0.06 -82.34 3.42
CA GLY A 138 0.39 -81.49 4.57
C GLY A 138 0.46 -80.00 4.20
N ARG A 139 0.55 -79.13 5.23
CA ARG A 139 0.55 -77.64 5.17
C ARG A 139 1.33 -77.02 3.99
N HIS A 140 2.42 -77.65 3.57
CA HIS A 140 3.24 -77.23 2.42
C HIS A 140 2.51 -77.22 1.06
N LEU A 141 1.45 -78.02 0.90
CA LEU A 141 0.59 -77.94 -0.30
C LEU A 141 -0.27 -76.67 -0.25
N GLN A 142 -0.79 -76.33 0.94
CA GLN A 142 -1.63 -75.15 1.15
C GLN A 142 -0.83 -73.86 0.94
N ASP A 143 0.41 -73.79 1.44
CA ASP A 143 1.30 -72.64 1.19
C ASP A 143 1.57 -72.45 -0.32
N LYS A 144 1.74 -73.54 -1.09
CA LYS A 144 1.90 -73.49 -2.55
C LYS A 144 0.61 -73.07 -3.28
N TRP A 145 -0.56 -73.46 -2.78
CA TRP A 145 -1.85 -73.02 -3.31
C TRP A 145 -2.09 -71.53 -3.05
N GLU A 146 -1.71 -71.04 -1.87
CA GLU A 146 -1.76 -69.62 -1.53
C GLU A 146 -0.80 -68.78 -2.40
N GLU A 147 0.42 -69.29 -2.66
CA GLU A 147 1.36 -68.68 -3.60
C GLU A 147 0.79 -68.64 -5.04
N LEU A 148 0.20 -69.75 -5.51
CA LEU A 148 -0.43 -69.81 -6.83
C LEU A 148 -1.58 -68.80 -6.98
N LEU A 149 -2.47 -68.71 -5.98
CA LEU A 149 -3.61 -67.79 -6.00
C LEU A 149 -3.14 -66.32 -6.03
N TYR A 150 -2.10 -65.99 -5.27
CA TYR A 150 -1.48 -64.67 -5.29
C TYR A 150 -0.89 -64.33 -6.66
N LEU A 151 -0.13 -65.25 -7.28
CA LEU A 151 0.46 -65.04 -8.59
C LEU A 151 -0.61 -64.92 -9.69
N GLU A 152 -1.68 -65.70 -9.63
CA GLU A 152 -2.82 -65.60 -10.56
C GLU A 152 -3.54 -64.25 -10.43
N LYS A 153 -3.77 -63.77 -9.20
CA LYS A 153 -4.35 -62.43 -8.95
C LYS A 153 -3.46 -61.33 -9.54
N ARG A 154 -2.14 -61.42 -9.36
CA ARG A 154 -1.14 -60.47 -9.90
C ARG A 154 -1.11 -60.48 -11.42
N LEU A 155 -1.17 -61.65 -12.05
CA LEU A 155 -1.24 -61.78 -13.50
C LEU A 155 -2.50 -61.12 -14.06
N GLU A 156 -3.64 -61.27 -13.38
CA GLU A 156 -4.89 -60.62 -13.77
C GLU A 156 -4.81 -59.10 -13.67
N GLN A 157 -4.22 -58.57 -12.60
CA GLN A 157 -3.96 -57.13 -12.47
C GLN A 157 -3.08 -56.59 -13.60
N LEU A 158 -2.01 -57.30 -13.99
CA LEU A 158 -1.17 -56.89 -15.13
C LEU A 158 -1.92 -56.92 -16.47
N ARG A 159 -2.89 -57.83 -16.65
CA ARG A 159 -3.75 -57.86 -17.84
C ARG A 159 -4.68 -56.65 -17.88
N ILE A 160 -5.28 -56.29 -16.74
CA ILE A 160 -6.10 -55.07 -16.61
C ILE A 160 -5.24 -53.85 -16.91
N MET A 161 -4.04 -53.75 -16.31
CA MET A 161 -3.09 -52.67 -16.57
C MET A 161 -2.74 -52.55 -18.05
N LYS A 162 -2.48 -53.68 -18.72
CA LYS A 162 -2.22 -53.70 -20.16
C LYS A 162 -3.40 -53.16 -20.96
N ALA A 163 -4.62 -53.60 -20.65
CA ALA A 163 -5.83 -53.18 -21.36
C ALA A 163 -6.11 -51.68 -21.19
N VAL A 164 -5.99 -51.16 -19.97
CA VAL A 164 -6.17 -49.74 -19.68
C VAL A 164 -5.13 -48.90 -20.41
N VAL A 165 -3.84 -49.24 -20.31
CA VAL A 165 -2.78 -48.49 -21.00
C VAL A 165 -2.99 -48.50 -22.52
N GLN A 166 -3.39 -49.63 -23.12
CA GLN A 166 -3.67 -49.71 -24.56
C GLN A 166 -4.86 -48.86 -25.01
N ASN A 167 -5.87 -48.68 -24.15
CA ASN A 167 -7.09 -47.95 -24.45
C ASN A 167 -7.01 -46.44 -24.12
N THR A 168 -5.92 -45.97 -23.48
CA THR A 168 -5.74 -44.54 -23.19
C THR A 168 -5.62 -43.72 -24.48
N ILE A 169 -6.33 -42.60 -24.55
CA ILE A 169 -6.40 -41.68 -25.71
C ILE A 169 -5.53 -40.46 -25.44
N LEU A 170 -4.82 -39.97 -26.47
CA LEU A 170 -4.07 -38.73 -26.34
C LEU A 170 -5.03 -37.54 -26.14
N LEU A 171 -4.76 -36.70 -25.14
CA LEU A 171 -5.57 -35.51 -24.87
C LEU A 171 -5.56 -34.54 -26.06
N LYS A 172 -6.71 -33.91 -26.27
CA LYS A 172 -6.80 -32.72 -27.14
C LYS A 172 -5.93 -31.59 -26.57
N PRO A 173 -5.45 -30.66 -27.42
CA PRO A 173 -4.70 -29.51 -26.96
C PRO A 173 -5.53 -28.67 -25.97
N LEU A 174 -4.85 -28.07 -24.99
CA LEU A 174 -5.46 -27.15 -24.02
C LEU A 174 -6.09 -25.94 -24.73
N THR A 175 -7.23 -25.47 -24.24
CA THR A 175 -7.89 -24.26 -24.75
C THR A 175 -7.68 -23.08 -23.79
N ASP A 176 -7.66 -21.87 -24.32
CA ASP A 176 -7.61 -20.61 -23.55
C ASP A 176 -6.42 -20.51 -22.57
N ILE A 177 -5.21 -20.70 -23.08
CA ILE A 177 -3.99 -20.43 -22.32
C ILE A 177 -3.68 -18.94 -22.40
N GLN A 178 -3.65 -18.27 -21.26
CA GLN A 178 -3.28 -16.87 -21.13
C GLN A 178 -1.96 -16.74 -20.40
N ALA A 179 -1.10 -15.83 -20.83
CA ALA A 179 0.09 -15.50 -20.06
C ALA A 179 0.23 -13.99 -19.90
N VAL A 180 0.61 -13.60 -18.69
CA VAL A 180 0.66 -12.19 -18.27
C VAL A 180 1.97 -11.96 -17.53
N VAL A 181 2.65 -10.86 -17.87
CA VAL A 181 3.85 -10.43 -17.16
C VAL A 181 3.44 -9.99 -15.74
N SER A 182 3.85 -10.75 -14.74
CA SER A 182 3.44 -10.59 -13.34
C SER A 182 4.49 -9.88 -12.47
N GLY A 183 5.69 -9.70 -13.00
CA GLY A 183 6.80 -9.01 -12.34
C GLY A 183 7.90 -8.65 -13.32
N SER A 184 8.96 -8.00 -12.83
CA SER A 184 10.09 -7.61 -13.69
C SER A 184 10.77 -8.80 -14.35
N ASP A 185 10.87 -9.93 -13.65
CA ASP A 185 11.53 -11.20 -14.01
C ASP A 185 10.54 -12.38 -13.99
N GLN A 186 9.23 -12.09 -13.99
CA GLN A 186 8.19 -13.09 -13.75
C GLN A 186 7.07 -13.00 -14.78
N VAL A 187 6.67 -14.17 -15.29
CA VAL A 187 5.48 -14.36 -16.14
C VAL A 187 4.59 -15.39 -15.49
N THR A 188 3.32 -15.06 -15.32
CA THR A 188 2.32 -16.02 -14.84
C THR A 188 1.49 -16.52 -16.02
N VAL A 189 1.39 -17.83 -16.13
CA VAL A 189 0.63 -18.54 -17.17
C VAL A 189 -0.60 -19.14 -16.51
N TYR A 190 -1.75 -18.96 -17.14
CA TYR A 190 -3.04 -19.49 -16.74
C TYR A 190 -3.59 -20.37 -17.87
N TRP A 191 -4.30 -21.43 -17.53
CA TRP A 191 -5.01 -22.27 -18.49
C TRP A 191 -6.36 -22.70 -17.94
N GLN A 192 -7.29 -23.09 -18.81
CA GLN A 192 -8.58 -23.65 -18.39
C GLN A 192 -8.59 -25.17 -18.53
N ASN A 193 -9.02 -25.85 -17.47
CA ASN A 193 -9.20 -27.30 -17.47
C ASN A 193 -10.64 -27.64 -17.89
N ASN A 194 -10.88 -27.88 -19.17
CA ASN A 194 -12.18 -28.27 -19.70
C ASN A 194 -12.35 -29.80 -19.84
N TRP A 195 -11.69 -30.57 -18.98
CA TRP A 195 -11.68 -32.03 -19.06
C TRP A 195 -13.03 -32.61 -18.61
N GLN A 196 -13.79 -33.18 -19.55
CA GLN A 196 -15.03 -33.90 -19.27
C GLN A 196 -14.76 -35.19 -18.49
N GLN A 197 -15.74 -35.68 -17.72
CA GLN A 197 -15.64 -36.90 -16.90
C GLN A 197 -15.23 -38.17 -17.68
N ASN A 198 -15.37 -38.18 -19.02
CA ASN A 198 -15.04 -39.31 -19.91
C ASN A 198 -13.63 -39.25 -20.53
N VAL A 199 -12.76 -38.33 -20.12
CA VAL A 199 -11.41 -38.19 -20.66
C VAL A 199 -10.36 -38.66 -19.64
N ASP A 200 -9.28 -39.27 -20.14
CA ASP A 200 -8.14 -39.74 -19.34
C ASP A 200 -7.62 -38.68 -18.36
N LEU A 201 -7.16 -39.15 -17.18
CA LEU A 201 -6.73 -38.28 -16.09
C LEU A 201 -5.43 -37.55 -16.44
N VAL A 202 -5.44 -36.22 -16.29
CA VAL A 202 -4.23 -35.39 -16.39
C VAL A 202 -3.36 -35.60 -15.17
N VAL A 203 -2.11 -35.96 -15.40
CA VAL A 203 -1.14 -36.33 -14.35
C VAL A 203 -0.21 -35.17 -14.01
N ASN A 204 0.16 -34.35 -14.99
CA ASN A 204 0.95 -33.14 -14.81
C ASN A 204 0.82 -32.21 -16.04
N TYR A 205 1.36 -31.00 -15.93
CA TYR A 205 1.51 -30.07 -17.05
C TYR A 205 2.99 -29.83 -17.32
N LYS A 206 3.37 -29.57 -18.57
CA LYS A 206 4.71 -29.11 -18.95
C LYS A 206 4.61 -27.72 -19.57
N VAL A 207 5.31 -26.77 -18.96
CA VAL A 207 5.39 -25.38 -19.39
C VAL A 207 6.78 -25.13 -19.96
N GLU A 208 6.86 -24.69 -21.21
CA GLU A 208 8.11 -24.40 -21.90
C GLU A 208 8.13 -22.95 -22.36
N TRP A 209 9.29 -22.31 -22.28
CA TRP A 209 9.49 -20.94 -22.75
C TRP A 209 10.73 -20.81 -23.63
N SER A 210 10.60 -19.96 -24.65
CA SER A 210 11.62 -19.74 -25.68
C SER A 210 11.70 -18.25 -26.05
N LEU A 211 12.84 -17.82 -26.58
CA LEU A 211 12.99 -16.52 -27.22
C LEU A 211 12.48 -16.50 -28.68
N CYS A 212 12.28 -17.68 -29.27
CA CYS A 212 11.78 -17.86 -30.63
C CYS A 212 10.31 -18.30 -30.60
N ASP A 213 9.49 -17.76 -31.51
CA ASP A 213 8.05 -18.11 -31.56
C ASP A 213 7.78 -19.54 -32.09
N ASP A 214 8.76 -20.11 -32.79
CA ASP A 214 8.74 -21.48 -33.30
C ASP A 214 9.27 -22.53 -32.30
N PHE A 215 9.78 -22.08 -31.14
CA PHE A 215 10.42 -22.94 -30.13
C PHE A 215 11.61 -23.76 -30.66
N SER A 216 12.31 -23.25 -31.67
CA SER A 216 13.55 -23.85 -32.20
C SER A 216 14.66 -23.97 -31.14
N SER A 217 14.73 -23.01 -30.22
CA SER A 217 15.65 -23.02 -29.06
C SER A 217 14.87 -22.83 -27.76
N ILE A 218 14.81 -23.86 -26.92
CA ILE A 218 14.09 -23.81 -25.64
C ILE A 218 15.04 -23.28 -24.57
N GLU A 219 14.70 -22.13 -23.96
CA GLU A 219 15.49 -21.54 -22.88
C GLU A 219 15.24 -22.26 -21.55
N GLY A 220 14.02 -22.76 -21.36
CA GLY A 220 13.68 -23.54 -20.18
C GLY A 220 12.35 -24.27 -20.30
N SER A 221 12.24 -25.33 -19.51
CA SER A 221 11.10 -26.22 -19.40
C SER A 221 10.90 -26.61 -17.95
N LEU A 222 9.66 -26.59 -17.46
CA LEU A 222 9.33 -27.08 -16.12
C LEU A 222 8.07 -27.94 -16.12
N GLN A 223 8.12 -29.04 -15.38
CA GLN A 223 7.00 -29.92 -15.11
C GLN A 223 6.23 -29.46 -13.85
N VAL A 224 4.95 -29.17 -14.02
CA VAL A 224 4.02 -28.75 -12.98
C VAL A 224 3.18 -29.97 -12.56
N ASN A 225 3.52 -30.56 -11.42
CA ASN A 225 2.85 -31.76 -10.90
C ASN A 225 1.57 -31.44 -10.14
N ASN A 226 1.32 -30.16 -9.81
CA ASN A 226 0.12 -29.77 -9.10
C ASN A 226 -1.02 -29.50 -10.08
N VAL A 227 -1.87 -30.50 -10.29
CA VAL A 227 -3.02 -30.44 -11.21
C VAL A 227 -4.19 -29.62 -10.63
N THR A 228 -4.17 -29.28 -9.33
CA THR A 228 -5.26 -28.53 -8.68
C THR A 228 -5.23 -27.03 -8.96
N ARG A 229 -4.06 -26.49 -9.34
CA ARG A 229 -3.88 -25.07 -9.64
C ARG A 229 -3.61 -24.90 -11.13
N ASN A 230 -4.48 -24.16 -11.82
CA ASN A 230 -4.32 -23.86 -13.24
C ASN A 230 -3.52 -22.58 -13.48
N GLU A 231 -2.50 -22.36 -12.65
CA GLU A 231 -1.59 -21.23 -12.72
C GLU A 231 -0.16 -21.70 -12.51
N PHE A 232 0.78 -21.10 -13.25
CA PHE A 232 2.19 -21.32 -13.06
C PHE A 232 2.97 -20.02 -13.22
N VAL A 233 3.86 -19.74 -12.26
CA VAL A 233 4.73 -18.56 -12.29
C VAL A 233 6.12 -18.96 -12.74
N ILE A 234 6.50 -18.53 -13.94
CA ILE A 234 7.87 -18.61 -14.45
C ILE A 234 8.66 -17.48 -13.80
N SER A 235 9.65 -17.82 -12.98
CA SER A 235 10.57 -16.87 -12.35
C SER A 235 11.93 -16.83 -13.05
N THR A 236 12.78 -15.85 -12.70
CA THR A 236 14.18 -15.73 -13.17
C THR A 236 14.36 -15.43 -14.66
N LEU A 237 13.37 -14.81 -15.30
CA LEU A 237 13.45 -14.39 -16.71
C LEU A 237 14.34 -13.15 -16.88
N LYS A 238 15.06 -13.08 -18.00
CA LYS A 238 15.92 -11.93 -18.33
C LYS A 238 15.07 -10.76 -18.79
N HIS A 239 15.34 -9.58 -18.24
CA HIS A 239 14.64 -8.34 -18.60
C HIS A 239 14.96 -7.90 -20.04
N GLY A 240 13.97 -7.31 -20.70
CA GLY A 240 14.10 -6.70 -22.02
C GLY A 240 13.96 -7.66 -23.20
N LEU A 241 13.72 -8.95 -22.93
CA LEU A 241 13.52 -9.98 -23.96
C LEU A 241 12.05 -10.35 -24.13
N ARG A 242 11.70 -10.84 -25.32
CA ARG A 242 10.38 -11.38 -25.61
C ARG A 242 10.41 -12.89 -25.46
N TYR A 243 9.46 -13.43 -24.69
CA TYR A 243 9.32 -14.85 -24.48
C TYR A 243 8.02 -15.34 -25.13
N SER A 244 8.12 -16.44 -25.87
CA SER A 244 6.99 -17.27 -26.25
C SER A 244 6.85 -18.40 -25.23
N VAL A 245 5.62 -18.70 -24.82
CA VAL A 245 5.33 -19.72 -23.82
C VAL A 245 4.29 -20.69 -24.37
N ARG A 246 4.52 -21.99 -24.13
CA ARG A 246 3.57 -23.05 -24.49
C ARG A 246 3.36 -24.01 -23.33
N VAL A 247 2.15 -24.55 -23.23
CA VAL A 247 1.76 -25.51 -22.20
C VAL A 247 1.24 -26.78 -22.87
N SER A 248 1.63 -27.93 -22.33
CA SER A 248 1.12 -29.25 -22.71
C SER A 248 0.64 -29.99 -21.46
N ALA A 249 -0.46 -30.74 -21.59
CA ALA A 249 -1.00 -31.58 -20.52
C ALA A 249 -0.50 -33.01 -20.70
N ALA A 250 -0.10 -33.67 -19.63
CA ALA A 250 0.38 -35.05 -19.69
C ALA A 250 -0.64 -36.05 -19.15
N THR A 251 -0.71 -37.18 -19.82
CA THR A 251 -1.36 -38.41 -19.33
C THR A 251 -0.31 -39.50 -19.18
N ILE A 252 -0.72 -40.69 -18.73
CA ILE A 252 0.14 -41.89 -18.75
C ILE A 252 0.57 -42.29 -20.17
N ARG A 253 -0.14 -41.83 -21.21
CA ARG A 253 0.21 -42.07 -22.62
C ARG A 253 1.32 -41.14 -23.10
N GLY A 254 1.34 -39.89 -22.63
CA GLY A 254 2.28 -38.86 -23.09
C GLY A 254 1.72 -37.45 -22.96
N TYR A 255 2.51 -36.47 -23.43
CA TYR A 255 2.10 -35.07 -23.51
C TYR A 255 1.18 -34.82 -24.69
N SER A 256 0.14 -34.00 -24.47
CA SER A 256 -0.70 -33.44 -25.52
C SER A 256 0.11 -32.54 -26.44
N TYR A 257 -0.45 -32.21 -27.61
CA TYR A 257 0.15 -31.19 -28.47
C TYR A 257 0.32 -29.87 -27.70
N PRO A 258 1.51 -29.24 -27.75
CA PRO A 258 1.77 -28.03 -26.98
C PRO A 258 0.98 -26.85 -27.55
N THR A 259 0.26 -26.16 -26.70
CA THR A 259 -0.56 -25.00 -27.10
C THR A 259 0.11 -23.71 -26.62
N ARG A 260 0.17 -22.72 -27.53
CA ARG A 260 0.80 -21.43 -27.25
C ARG A 260 -0.10 -20.53 -26.41
N THR A 261 0.51 -19.67 -25.61
CA THR A 261 -0.20 -18.66 -24.83
C THR A 261 -0.76 -17.56 -25.73
N THR A 262 -1.82 -16.92 -25.25
CA THR A 262 -2.33 -15.66 -25.78
C THR A 262 -2.05 -14.54 -24.78
N PRO A 263 -1.33 -13.47 -25.15
CA PRO A 263 -0.65 -13.25 -26.44
C PRO A 263 0.56 -14.20 -26.65
N PRO A 264 0.99 -14.44 -27.91
CA PRO A 264 2.06 -15.37 -28.24
C PRO A 264 3.45 -14.89 -27.86
N LEU A 265 3.69 -13.57 -27.83
CA LEU A 265 4.97 -12.98 -27.46
C LEU A 265 4.78 -12.01 -26.30
N LEU A 266 5.47 -12.27 -25.20
CA LEU A 266 5.43 -11.46 -23.99
C LEU A 266 6.75 -10.77 -23.76
N LEU A 267 6.74 -9.43 -23.80
CA LEU A 267 7.91 -8.64 -23.43
C LEU A 267 8.04 -8.55 -21.91
N VAL A 268 9.06 -9.21 -21.36
CA VAL A 268 9.38 -9.12 -19.93
C VAL A 268 10.13 -7.82 -19.69
N SER A 269 9.41 -6.77 -19.33
CA SER A 269 9.98 -5.43 -19.14
C SER A 269 10.18 -5.12 -17.66
N SER A 270 11.39 -4.69 -17.28
CA SER A 270 11.54 -4.03 -15.98
C SER A 270 11.10 -2.57 -16.08
N ILE A 271 10.42 -2.08 -15.04
CA ILE A 271 10.03 -0.66 -14.90
C ILE A 271 11.27 0.25 -15.07
N LEU A 272 12.43 -0.22 -14.60
CA LEU A 272 13.71 0.48 -14.71
C LEU A 272 14.23 0.59 -16.15
N GLN A 273 14.16 -0.49 -16.96
CA GLN A 273 14.67 -0.50 -18.33
C GLN A 273 13.77 0.32 -19.27
N ILE A 274 12.46 0.34 -19.03
CA ILE A 274 11.51 1.23 -19.71
C ILE A 274 11.89 2.71 -19.51
N PHE A 275 12.46 3.04 -18.34
CA PHE A 275 12.91 4.38 -17.97
C PHE A 275 14.33 4.70 -18.49
N MET A 276 15.29 3.78 -18.27
CA MET A 276 16.70 3.97 -18.66
C MET A 276 16.93 4.06 -20.17
N MET A 277 16.21 3.29 -21.00
CA MET A 277 16.38 3.32 -22.46
C MET A 277 16.03 4.68 -23.10
N ARG A 278 15.39 5.61 -22.38
CA ARG A 278 14.92 6.88 -22.96
C ARG A 278 15.40 8.14 -22.23
N CYS A 279 15.92 8.06 -21.00
CA CYS A 279 16.62 9.19 -20.37
C CYS A 279 17.90 9.62 -21.13
N SER A 280 18.48 8.73 -21.95
CA SER A 280 19.62 9.04 -22.82
C SER A 280 19.30 10.03 -23.96
N PHE A 281 18.03 10.30 -24.25
CA PHE A 281 17.62 11.24 -25.31
C PHE A 281 17.30 12.66 -24.83
N GLN A 282 17.35 12.94 -23.52
CA GLN A 282 17.03 14.27 -22.97
C GLN A 282 18.20 14.78 -22.13
N LYS A 283 19.24 15.29 -22.82
CA LYS A 283 20.55 15.65 -22.22
C LYS A 283 20.54 16.75 -21.15
N ASN A 284 19.41 17.42 -20.86
CA ASN A 284 19.41 18.61 -19.99
C ASN A 284 18.34 18.66 -18.89
N SER A 285 17.64 17.57 -18.58
CA SER A 285 16.79 17.56 -17.38
C SER A 285 17.48 16.80 -16.27
N LYS A 286 17.58 17.42 -15.08
CA LYS A 286 17.95 16.77 -13.81
C LYS A 286 16.87 15.74 -13.44
N VAL A 287 16.73 14.68 -14.24
CA VAL A 287 15.72 13.63 -14.00
C VAL A 287 16.25 12.73 -12.90
N LEU A 288 15.52 12.77 -11.79
CA LEU A 288 15.71 12.00 -10.57
C LEU A 288 16.07 10.53 -10.86
N LYS A 289 17.22 10.07 -10.37
CA LYS A 289 17.59 8.64 -10.32
C LYS A 289 16.62 7.90 -9.38
N TRP A 290 15.83 6.99 -9.94
CA TRP A 290 14.59 6.44 -9.34
C TRP A 290 14.75 5.38 -8.23
N ASN A 291 13.72 5.31 -7.37
CA ASN A 291 13.69 4.73 -6.03
C ASN A 291 13.52 3.20 -5.92
N SER A 292 13.23 2.47 -7.01
CA SER A 292 13.01 1.01 -6.92
C SER A 292 14.29 0.22 -6.66
N ILE A 293 15.44 0.68 -7.17
CA ILE A 293 16.78 0.18 -6.78
C ILE A 293 17.20 0.76 -5.42
N LYS A 294 16.80 2.01 -5.12
CA LYS A 294 17.09 2.61 -3.82
C LYS A 294 16.37 1.91 -2.66
N LYS A 295 15.21 1.28 -2.82
CA LYS A 295 14.53 0.67 -1.67
C LYS A 295 15.32 -0.49 -1.05
N LYS A 296 16.00 -1.29 -1.88
CA LYS A 296 16.95 -2.32 -1.42
C LYS A 296 18.26 -1.68 -0.93
N SER A 297 18.81 -0.74 -1.70
CA SER A 297 20.00 0.03 -1.31
C SER A 297 19.85 0.75 0.02
N CYS A 298 18.73 1.40 0.30
CA CYS A 298 18.54 2.25 1.48
C CYS A 298 18.35 1.46 2.77
N SER A 299 17.83 0.24 2.69
CA SER A 299 17.86 -0.67 3.84
C SER A 299 19.29 -1.09 4.17
N ASP A 300 20.12 -1.28 3.15
CA ASP A 300 21.54 -1.59 3.33
C ASP A 300 22.32 -0.33 3.78
N ASP A 301 22.02 0.85 3.23
CA ASP A 301 22.63 2.13 3.56
C ASP A 301 22.32 2.53 5.02
N ILE A 302 21.09 2.27 5.50
CA ILE A 302 20.74 2.55 6.90
C ILE A 302 21.39 1.55 7.86
N ALA A 303 21.53 0.28 7.45
CA ALA A 303 22.27 -0.72 8.21
C ALA A 303 23.76 -0.34 8.28
N GLN A 304 24.33 0.17 7.19
CA GLN A 304 25.70 0.69 7.15
C GLN A 304 25.85 1.91 8.07
N LEU A 305 24.92 2.85 8.03
CA LEU A 305 24.95 4.02 8.92
C LEU A 305 24.85 3.61 10.40
N LEU A 306 24.01 2.63 10.74
CA LEU A 306 23.95 2.05 12.08
C LEU A 306 25.30 1.47 12.53
N MET A 307 25.97 0.73 11.64
CA MET A 307 27.31 0.19 11.92
C MET A 307 28.35 1.29 12.11
N ASP A 308 28.33 2.33 11.28
CA ASP A 308 29.25 3.47 11.38
C ASP A 308 29.06 4.22 12.71
N VAL A 309 27.81 4.46 13.12
CA VAL A 309 27.49 5.09 14.42
C VAL A 309 27.95 4.22 15.58
N GLN A 310 27.75 2.90 15.51
CA GLN A 310 28.19 1.99 16.56
C GLN A 310 29.73 1.90 16.64
N LYS A 311 30.42 1.96 15.50
CA LYS A 311 31.88 2.05 15.42
C LYS A 311 32.37 3.35 16.05
N TYR A 312 31.73 4.48 15.76
CA TYR A 312 32.08 5.78 16.37
C TYR A 312 31.82 5.80 17.88
N ARG A 313 30.72 5.19 18.35
CA ARG A 313 30.42 5.00 19.77
C ARG A 313 31.53 4.22 20.50
N SER A 314 32.22 3.32 19.80
CA SER A 314 33.33 2.53 20.35
C SER A 314 34.68 3.24 20.27
N SER A 315 34.75 4.43 19.67
CA SER A 315 35.97 5.22 19.57
C SER A 315 36.42 5.73 20.95
N PRO A 316 37.74 5.94 21.16
CA PRO A 316 38.26 6.43 22.44
C PRO A 316 37.71 7.82 22.78
N ILE A 317 37.58 8.70 21.78
CA ILE A 317 37.02 10.06 21.96
C ILE A 317 35.60 9.98 22.54
N TRP A 318 34.76 9.11 21.97
CA TRP A 318 33.40 8.93 22.48
C TRP A 318 33.38 8.33 23.88
N GLN A 319 34.19 7.30 24.14
CA GLN A 319 34.23 6.62 25.44
C GLN A 319 34.76 7.53 26.56
N THR A 320 35.66 8.47 26.25
CA THR A 320 36.13 9.49 27.20
C THR A 320 35.01 10.44 27.62
N LEU A 321 34.17 10.89 26.68
CA LEU A 321 33.08 11.84 26.96
C LEU A 321 31.82 11.15 27.52
N PHE A 322 31.59 9.91 27.10
CA PHE A 322 30.41 9.11 27.41
C PHE A 322 30.83 7.69 27.84
N PRO A 323 31.41 7.54 29.04
CA PRO A 323 31.79 6.23 29.55
C PRO A 323 30.56 5.32 29.67
N LYS A 324 30.70 4.05 29.25
CA LYS A 324 29.65 3.04 29.46
C LYS A 324 29.45 2.86 30.97
N ILE A 325 28.21 2.99 31.42
CA ILE A 325 27.82 2.65 32.79
C ILE A 325 28.00 1.13 32.93
N ASN A 326 29.07 0.70 33.58
CA ASN A 326 29.29 -0.71 33.90
C ASN A 326 28.25 -1.14 34.94
N GLU A 327 27.50 -2.21 34.64
CA GLU A 327 26.52 -2.78 35.58
C GLU A 327 27.15 -3.28 36.90
N THR A 328 28.48 -3.35 36.98
CA THR A 328 29.22 -3.82 38.15
C THR A 328 29.19 -2.86 39.34
N ASP A 329 28.89 -1.57 39.14
CA ASP A 329 28.83 -0.58 40.24
C ASP A 329 27.46 -0.51 40.96
N LYS A 330 26.48 -1.33 40.55
CA LYS A 330 25.20 -1.48 41.28
C LYS A 330 25.27 -2.45 42.48
N LYS A 331 26.46 -2.90 42.89
CA LYS A 331 26.66 -3.63 44.16
C LYS A 331 27.01 -2.68 45.32
N LYS A 332 26.21 -1.64 45.52
CA LYS A 332 26.09 -0.98 46.84
C LYS A 332 24.61 -0.90 47.24
N LYS A 333 24.23 -1.82 48.12
CA LYS A 333 22.97 -1.91 48.91
C LYS A 333 21.71 -1.34 48.24
N GLY A 334 21.06 -2.16 47.40
CA GLY A 334 19.62 -2.06 47.13
C GLY A 334 18.89 -3.22 47.79
N SER A 335 18.13 -2.92 48.85
CA SER A 335 17.24 -3.88 49.52
C SER A 335 16.31 -4.56 48.50
N LYS A 336 16.05 -5.86 48.65
CA LYS A 336 15.12 -6.66 47.80
C LYS A 336 13.64 -6.23 47.93
N SER A 337 13.37 -5.00 48.38
CA SER A 337 12.03 -4.43 48.62
C SER A 337 11.48 -3.59 47.44
N SER A 338 12.21 -3.41 46.34
CA SER A 338 11.77 -2.50 45.25
C SER A 338 10.77 -3.11 44.26
N PHE A 339 10.55 -4.43 44.27
CA PHE A 339 9.52 -5.06 43.42
C PHE A 339 8.09 -4.82 43.91
N PHE A 340 7.91 -4.50 45.19
CA PHE A 340 6.60 -4.22 45.79
C PHE A 340 6.29 -2.72 45.96
N ALA A 341 7.22 -1.83 45.61
CA ALA A 341 7.05 -0.38 45.77
C ALA A 341 6.33 0.31 44.59
N GLY A 342 6.07 -0.40 43.48
CA GLY A 342 5.47 0.18 42.26
C GLY A 342 3.95 0.36 42.35
N ALA A 343 3.23 -0.57 42.99
CA ALA A 343 1.78 -0.52 43.08
C ALA A 343 1.26 0.64 43.96
N SER A 344 2.06 1.10 44.92
CA SER A 344 1.68 2.19 45.83
C SER A 344 1.87 3.61 45.26
N ARG A 345 2.35 3.75 44.01
CA ARG A 345 2.65 5.05 43.38
C ARG A 345 1.70 5.45 42.25
N LEU A 346 0.77 4.59 41.84
CA LEU A 346 -0.25 4.99 40.88
C LEU A 346 -1.09 6.11 41.51
N PRO A 347 -1.21 7.29 40.87
CA PRO A 347 -2.04 8.36 41.39
C PRO A 347 -3.48 7.84 41.43
N LYS A 348 -3.99 7.56 42.63
CA LYS A 348 -5.43 7.33 42.83
C LYS A 348 -6.25 8.59 42.50
N VAL A 349 -5.58 9.75 42.46
CA VAL A 349 -6.13 11.06 42.12
C VAL A 349 -5.26 11.68 41.01
N VAL A 350 -5.89 12.05 39.90
CA VAL A 350 -5.25 12.75 38.78
C VAL A 350 -5.35 14.25 39.04
N GLN A 351 -4.21 14.93 39.13
CA GLN A 351 -4.09 16.39 39.30
C GLN A 351 -3.78 17.03 37.95
N SER A 352 -3.66 18.35 37.88
CA SER A 352 -3.21 19.05 36.66
C SER A 352 -1.82 18.57 36.24
N GLY A 353 -1.64 18.28 34.95
CA GLY A 353 -0.36 17.81 34.42
C GLY A 353 -0.46 16.96 33.16
N ILE A 354 0.70 16.47 32.70
CA ILE A 354 0.83 15.51 31.61
C ILE A 354 1.04 14.10 32.19
N TYR A 355 0.28 13.14 31.69
CA TYR A 355 0.29 11.75 32.13
C TYR A 355 0.59 10.79 30.97
N LEU A 356 1.34 9.73 31.25
CA LEU A 356 1.56 8.59 30.38
C LEU A 356 0.59 7.46 30.76
N VAL A 357 -0.21 7.01 29.80
CA VAL A 357 -1.18 5.92 29.96
C VAL A 357 -0.79 4.78 29.04
N SER A 358 -0.72 3.55 29.57
CA SER A 358 -0.42 2.36 28.77
C SER A 358 -1.61 1.43 28.65
N ILE A 359 -1.98 1.08 27.42
CA ILE A 359 -3.09 0.19 27.08
C ILE A 359 -2.53 -1.01 26.33
N ILE A 360 -2.42 -2.14 27.04
CA ILE A 360 -2.09 -3.43 26.45
C ILE A 360 -3.38 -4.23 26.35
N TYR A 361 -3.75 -4.66 25.14
CA TYR A 361 -5.02 -5.34 24.89
C TYR A 361 -4.85 -6.67 24.14
N SER A 362 -5.76 -7.61 24.41
CA SER A 362 -5.83 -8.93 23.77
C SER A 362 -7.28 -9.41 23.76
N GLU A 363 -7.83 -9.76 22.59
CA GLU A 363 -9.17 -10.35 22.42
C GLU A 363 -10.26 -9.68 23.31
N MET A 364 -10.35 -8.34 23.29
CA MET A 364 -11.30 -7.51 24.08
C MET A 364 -11.03 -7.37 25.59
N LYS A 365 -9.91 -7.88 26.09
CA LYS A 365 -9.42 -7.66 27.47
C LYS A 365 -8.26 -6.67 27.45
N ILE A 366 -8.16 -5.88 28.51
CA ILE A 366 -7.09 -4.91 28.73
C ILE A 366 -6.30 -5.30 29.99
N CYS A 367 -4.99 -5.13 29.93
CA CYS A 367 -4.11 -5.28 31.07
C CYS A 367 -4.31 -4.10 32.04
N THR A 368 -4.69 -4.44 33.27
CA THR A 368 -4.92 -3.49 34.37
C THR A 368 -4.02 -3.85 35.54
N ILE A 369 -3.75 -2.87 36.40
CA ILE A 369 -2.98 -3.06 37.63
C ILE A 369 -3.93 -2.74 38.78
N ASP A 370 -4.11 -3.70 39.69
CA ASP A 370 -5.07 -3.57 40.79
C ASP A 370 -6.47 -3.08 40.32
N GLU A 371 -6.87 -3.50 39.11
CA GLU A 371 -8.15 -3.19 38.46
C GLU A 371 -8.32 -1.74 37.94
N TYR A 372 -7.23 -0.97 37.84
CA TYR A 372 -7.15 0.36 37.22
C TYR A 372 -6.21 0.36 36.00
N LEU A 373 -6.34 1.38 35.13
CA LEU A 373 -5.40 1.58 34.03
C LEU A 373 -4.02 2.01 34.57
N PRO A 374 -2.91 1.56 33.96
CA PRO A 374 -1.57 2.04 34.27
C PRO A 374 -1.42 3.51 33.86
N ILE A 375 -1.33 4.42 34.83
CA ILE A 375 -1.19 5.86 34.61
C ILE A 375 -0.01 6.37 35.43
N PHE A 376 0.96 6.99 34.76
CA PHE A 376 2.11 7.65 35.39
C PHE A 376 2.13 9.13 35.06
N LEU A 377 2.50 9.95 36.03
CA LEU A 377 2.69 11.37 35.78
C LEU A 377 4.06 11.62 35.12
N ILE A 378 4.07 12.42 34.05
CA ILE A 378 5.27 12.96 33.42
C ILE A 378 5.60 14.33 34.01
N ASP A 379 4.69 15.30 33.98
CA ASP A 379 4.97 16.67 34.45
C ASP A 379 3.75 17.30 35.12
N HIS A 380 3.94 17.89 36.30
CA HIS A 380 2.90 18.64 37.02
C HIS A 380 2.78 20.09 36.54
N ASN A 381 3.85 20.64 35.96
CA ASN A 381 3.95 22.09 35.71
C ASN A 381 3.45 22.50 34.31
N LYS A 382 3.15 21.52 33.45
CA LYS A 382 2.67 21.71 32.08
C LYS A 382 1.48 20.80 31.83
N PHE A 383 0.51 21.28 31.07
CA PHE A 383 -0.57 20.45 30.53
C PHE A 383 -0.65 20.48 29.00
N CYS A 384 -0.07 21.48 28.33
CA CYS A 384 0.00 21.53 26.87
C CYS A 384 1.28 20.83 26.35
N ILE A 385 1.14 19.97 25.35
CA ILE A 385 2.25 19.26 24.70
C ILE A 385 2.46 19.86 23.31
N SER A 386 3.70 20.21 22.98
CA SER A 386 4.01 20.70 21.63
C SER A 386 3.95 19.58 20.59
N LYS A 387 3.65 19.91 19.33
CA LYS A 387 3.66 18.93 18.23
C LYS A 387 5.01 18.23 18.06
N GLU A 388 6.11 18.94 18.31
CA GLU A 388 7.47 18.40 18.23
C GLU A 388 7.76 17.38 19.33
N GLU A 389 7.37 17.67 20.58
CA GLU A 389 7.49 16.73 21.70
C GLU A 389 6.63 15.48 21.47
N MET A 390 5.43 15.64 20.92
CA MET A 390 4.55 14.53 20.58
C MET A 390 5.15 13.63 19.48
N TYR A 391 5.69 14.24 18.43
CA TYR A 391 6.37 13.51 17.36
C TYR A 391 7.64 12.80 17.86
N TRP A 392 8.39 13.44 18.77
CA TRP A 392 9.53 12.80 19.45
C TRP A 392 9.08 11.58 20.27
N ALA A 393 7.99 11.68 21.04
CA ALA A 393 7.42 10.57 21.79
C ALA A 393 6.97 9.42 20.86
N MET A 394 6.37 9.75 19.70
CA MET A 394 6.04 8.76 18.66
C MET A 394 7.25 8.03 18.11
N LYS A 395 8.40 8.70 17.94
CA LYS A 395 9.67 8.05 17.56
C LYS A 395 10.20 7.16 18.70
N MET A 396 10.13 7.62 19.95
CA MET A 396 10.64 6.87 21.13
C MET A 396 9.90 5.53 21.33
N SER A 397 8.57 5.56 21.24
CA SER A 397 7.81 4.75 20.28
C SER A 397 8.37 3.41 19.79
N LEU A 398 9.34 3.57 18.90
CA LEU A 398 9.95 2.58 18.02
C LEU A 398 11.33 2.12 18.51
N ALA A 399 11.79 2.65 19.66
CA ALA A 399 13.13 2.53 20.19
C ALA A 399 13.16 2.21 21.70
N TRP A 400 12.12 1.57 22.24
CA TRP A 400 12.02 1.29 23.68
C TRP A 400 13.22 0.55 24.29
N ASN A 401 13.85 -0.34 23.53
CA ASN A 401 15.05 -1.08 23.96
C ASN A 401 16.27 -0.19 24.25
N GLU A 402 16.31 1.02 23.69
CA GLU A 402 17.44 1.94 23.79
C GLU A 402 17.24 3.02 24.86
N MET A 403 16.14 3.00 25.63
CA MET A 403 15.82 4.04 26.62
C MET A 403 16.93 4.27 27.65
N GLN A 404 17.67 3.22 28.02
CA GLN A 404 18.80 3.34 28.95
C GLN A 404 19.94 4.22 28.41
N ILE A 405 20.10 4.32 27.09
CA ILE A 405 21.17 5.10 26.45
C ILE A 405 20.93 6.60 26.65
N PHE A 406 19.67 7.01 26.68
CA PHE A 406 19.25 8.41 26.81
C PHE A 406 19.21 8.89 28.27
N ARG A 407 19.44 7.99 29.23
CA ARG A 407 19.38 8.29 30.66
C ARG A 407 20.70 8.90 31.14
N ARG A 408 20.67 10.18 31.53
CA ARG A 408 21.74 10.81 32.33
C ARG A 408 21.18 11.52 33.56
N THR A 409 21.89 11.38 34.67
CA THR A 409 21.59 11.88 36.03
C THR A 409 21.95 13.35 36.25
N GLY A 410 22.06 14.15 35.19
CA GLY A 410 22.41 15.57 35.27
C GLY A 410 21.20 16.44 34.95
N SER A 411 20.87 17.38 35.83
CA SER A 411 19.86 18.42 35.61
C SER A 411 20.25 19.31 34.42
N SER A 412 19.91 18.92 33.19
CA SER A 412 20.06 19.79 32.02
C SER A 412 18.99 20.89 32.05
N ALA A 413 19.42 22.14 32.09
CA ALA A 413 18.57 23.33 32.28
C ALA A 413 17.74 23.75 31.05
N SER A 414 17.60 22.92 30.01
CA SER A 414 16.76 23.23 28.85
C SER A 414 15.36 22.61 28.97
N SER A 415 14.33 23.42 28.70
CA SER A 415 12.92 23.03 28.82
C SER A 415 12.53 21.80 27.98
N ASN A 416 13.15 21.62 26.81
CA ASN A 416 12.91 20.47 25.92
C ASN A 416 13.60 19.19 26.42
N SER A 417 14.79 19.30 27.01
CA SER A 417 15.48 18.15 27.64
C SER A 417 14.73 17.69 28.89
N TYR A 418 14.16 18.65 29.64
CA TYR A 418 13.41 18.38 30.85
C TYR A 418 12.20 17.47 30.62
N PHE A 419 11.31 17.80 29.66
CA PHE A 419 10.15 16.96 29.35
C PHE A 419 10.57 15.55 28.90
N ARG A 420 11.56 15.47 28.00
CA ARG A 420 12.04 14.18 27.44
C ARG A 420 12.62 13.26 28.51
N ASN A 421 13.39 13.80 29.45
CA ASN A 421 13.93 13.03 30.58
C ASN A 421 12.82 12.51 31.50
N LYS A 422 11.86 13.38 31.87
CA LYS A 422 10.70 12.94 32.66
C LYS A 422 9.84 11.90 31.95
N PHE A 423 9.67 12.04 30.63
CA PHE A 423 8.97 11.05 29.82
C PHE A 423 9.67 9.69 29.85
N ILE A 424 11.01 9.68 29.70
CA ILE A 424 11.81 8.45 29.79
C ILE A 424 11.71 7.84 31.19
N ASP A 425 11.81 8.64 32.25
CA ASP A 425 11.67 8.15 33.63
C ASP A 425 10.27 7.53 33.86
N ALA A 426 9.20 8.19 33.43
CA ALA A 426 7.84 7.66 33.51
C ALA A 426 7.67 6.36 32.69
N ALA A 427 8.24 6.28 31.49
CA ALA A 427 8.20 5.07 30.65
C ALA A 427 9.00 3.92 31.27
N MET A 428 10.14 4.20 31.90
CA MET A 428 10.95 3.20 32.62
C MET A 428 10.24 2.66 33.86
N GLU A 429 9.54 3.52 34.61
CA GLU A 429 8.69 3.09 35.72
C GLU A 429 7.52 2.24 35.21
N MET A 430 6.91 2.61 34.08
CA MET A 430 5.87 1.83 33.42
C MET A 430 6.37 0.44 33.00
N HIS A 431 7.57 0.34 32.43
CA HIS A 431 8.22 -0.94 32.08
C HIS A 431 8.39 -1.84 33.31
N ALA A 432 8.90 -1.28 34.40
CA ALA A 432 9.11 -2.01 35.65
C ALA A 432 7.78 -2.49 36.26
N LEU A 433 6.72 -1.67 36.18
CA LEU A 433 5.42 -1.99 36.76
C LEU A 433 4.67 -3.07 35.97
N LEU A 434 4.64 -2.96 34.63
CA LEU A 434 3.98 -3.93 33.75
C LEU A 434 4.79 -5.20 33.52
N GLY A 435 6.10 -5.17 33.81
CA GLY A 435 7.03 -6.26 33.53
C GLY A 435 7.22 -6.50 32.04
N VAL A 436 7.17 -5.43 31.23
CA VAL A 436 7.34 -5.49 29.76
C VAL A 436 8.42 -4.51 29.32
N ASN A 437 9.20 -4.89 28.31
CA ASN A 437 10.22 -4.03 27.70
C ASN A 437 9.68 -3.15 26.56
N ASP A 438 8.41 -3.33 26.18
CA ASP A 438 7.74 -2.59 25.12
C ASP A 438 6.30 -2.32 25.57
N ILE A 439 5.95 -1.05 25.77
CA ILE A 439 4.61 -0.61 26.18
C ILE A 439 3.71 -0.20 25.00
N GLY A 440 4.17 -0.41 23.76
CA GLY A 440 3.40 -0.19 22.55
C GLY A 440 3.73 1.11 21.82
N ARG A 441 2.83 1.53 20.93
CA ARG A 441 3.00 2.73 20.10
C ARG A 441 2.28 3.92 20.70
N VAL A 442 2.90 5.09 20.67
CA VAL A 442 2.28 6.34 21.12
C VAL A 442 1.22 6.79 20.12
N HIS A 443 -0.01 7.08 20.59
CA HIS A 443 -1.05 7.69 19.75
C HIS A 443 -0.64 9.10 19.36
N HIS A 444 -0.86 9.52 18.12
CA HIS A 444 -0.35 10.79 17.60
C HIS A 444 -0.91 12.07 18.23
N GLU A 445 -2.08 11.99 18.87
CA GLU A 445 -2.74 13.11 19.53
C GLU A 445 -2.92 12.79 21.02
N PRO A 446 -2.60 13.72 21.93
CA PRO A 446 -2.92 13.55 23.34
C PRO A 446 -4.42 13.75 23.58
N ILE A 447 -4.97 13.08 24.59
CA ILE A 447 -6.32 13.38 25.09
C ILE A 447 -6.17 14.54 26.07
N VAL A 448 -6.80 15.67 25.77
CA VAL A 448 -6.70 16.88 26.57
C VAL A 448 -8.04 17.16 27.26
N ASP A 449 -8.00 17.29 28.58
CA ASP A 449 -9.08 17.82 29.38
C ASP A 449 -8.72 19.26 29.79
N GLU A 450 -9.31 20.23 29.08
CA GLU A 450 -9.10 21.66 29.35
C GLU A 450 -9.67 22.08 30.72
N VAL A 451 -10.70 21.39 31.23
CA VAL A 451 -11.38 21.76 32.49
C VAL A 451 -10.47 21.48 33.68
N ASN A 452 -9.84 20.29 33.70
CA ASN A 452 -8.94 19.90 34.78
C ASN A 452 -7.46 20.21 34.48
N SER A 453 -7.15 20.79 33.32
CA SER A 453 -5.78 21.03 32.84
C SER A 453 -4.94 19.75 32.86
N VAL A 454 -5.48 18.68 32.29
CA VAL A 454 -4.86 17.35 32.23
C VAL A 454 -4.68 16.94 30.78
N SER A 455 -3.51 16.37 30.46
CA SER A 455 -3.26 15.76 29.15
C SER A 455 -2.74 14.34 29.29
N PHE A 456 -3.32 13.41 28.56
CA PHE A 456 -2.91 12.01 28.52
C PHE A 456 -2.19 11.68 27.20
N ILE A 457 -0.98 11.14 27.31
CA ILE A 457 -0.23 10.50 26.23
C ILE A 457 -0.49 9.00 26.32
N LEU A 458 -1.05 8.40 25.26
CA LEU A 458 -1.45 7.00 25.27
C LEU A 458 -0.44 6.15 24.51
N THR A 459 -0.01 5.03 25.11
CA THR A 459 0.72 3.95 24.43
C THR A 459 -0.19 2.74 24.25
N ILE A 460 -0.21 2.16 23.04
CA ILE A 460 -1.10 1.07 22.68
C ILE A 460 -0.31 -0.12 22.14
N ARG A 461 -0.54 -1.29 22.73
CA ARG A 461 0.08 -2.56 22.33
C ARG A 461 -0.96 -3.66 22.21
N PHE A 462 -0.97 -4.33 21.06
CA PHE A 462 -1.66 -5.61 20.91
C PHE A 462 -0.78 -6.74 21.43
N ALA A 463 -1.33 -7.61 22.28
CA ALA A 463 -0.64 -8.78 22.84
C ALA A 463 -1.24 -10.08 22.29
N ASN A 464 -0.41 -10.86 21.58
CA ASN A 464 -0.74 -12.22 21.15
C ASN A 464 -0.62 -13.15 22.36
N GLY A 465 -1.70 -13.29 23.12
CA GLY A 465 -1.75 -14.14 24.32
C GLY A 465 -1.51 -13.38 25.65
N ILE A 466 -1.89 -14.04 26.75
CA ILE A 466 -1.96 -13.48 28.11
C ILE A 466 -0.56 -13.44 28.79
N GLU A 467 0.43 -14.17 28.26
CA GLU A 467 1.76 -14.39 28.86
C GLU A 467 2.73 -13.20 28.76
N VAL A 468 2.32 -12.10 28.11
CA VAL A 468 3.23 -10.97 27.83
C VAL A 468 3.57 -10.16 29.08
N CYS A 469 2.67 -10.10 30.07
CA CYS A 469 2.88 -9.34 31.31
C CYS A 469 3.33 -10.27 32.45
N GLN A 470 4.55 -10.07 32.95
CA GLN A 470 5.18 -10.95 33.96
C GLN A 470 5.03 -10.42 35.40
N SER A 471 4.30 -9.32 35.60
CA SER A 471 4.13 -8.71 36.92
C SER A 471 2.97 -9.33 37.69
N LEU A 472 3.23 -9.73 38.95
CA LEU A 472 2.26 -10.36 39.85
C LEU A 472 1.01 -9.50 40.12
N ALA A 473 1.07 -8.18 39.89
CA ALA A 473 -0.03 -7.24 40.10
C ALA A 473 -0.93 -7.03 38.86
N THR A 474 -0.59 -7.62 37.71
CA THR A 474 -1.33 -7.41 36.47
C THR A 474 -2.53 -8.36 36.35
N LYS A 475 -3.70 -7.80 36.00
CA LYS A 475 -4.95 -8.53 35.76
C LYS A 475 -5.50 -8.18 34.38
N TRP A 476 -5.97 -9.19 33.66
CA TRP A 476 -6.65 -9.00 32.37
C TRP A 476 -8.16 -8.87 32.58
N LEU A 477 -8.69 -7.67 32.34
CA LEU A 477 -10.10 -7.37 32.53
C LEU A 477 -10.77 -7.02 31.19
N PRO A 478 -11.98 -7.54 30.91
CA PRO A 478 -12.76 -7.10 29.76
C PRO A 478 -13.01 -5.59 29.79
N LEU A 479 -12.90 -4.93 28.63
CA LEU A 479 -13.04 -3.45 28.52
C LEU A 479 -14.32 -2.93 29.21
N HIS A 480 -15.45 -3.62 29.05
CA HIS A 480 -16.72 -3.23 29.67
C HIS A 480 -16.74 -3.32 31.20
N LYS A 481 -15.93 -4.19 31.83
CA LYS A 481 -15.86 -4.31 33.29
C LYS A 481 -15.03 -3.19 33.89
N VAL A 482 -13.97 -2.78 33.21
CA VAL A 482 -13.14 -1.65 33.63
C VAL A 482 -13.89 -0.33 33.41
N ALA A 483 -14.57 -0.19 32.27
CA ALA A 483 -15.39 0.97 31.96
C ALA A 483 -16.59 1.15 32.92
N ARG A 484 -17.13 0.09 33.53
CA ARG A 484 -18.22 0.20 34.53
C ARG A 484 -17.78 0.78 35.88
N LYS A 485 -16.47 0.87 36.13
CA LYS A 485 -15.94 1.56 37.32
C LYS A 485 -15.86 3.09 37.15
N ARG A 486 -16.56 3.64 36.15
CA ARG A 486 -16.97 5.06 36.07
C ARG A 486 -17.55 5.47 37.42
N GLY A 487 -16.95 6.46 38.09
CA GLY A 487 -17.39 6.85 39.43
C GLY A 487 -16.34 7.46 40.35
N GLY A 488 -15.16 7.85 39.83
CA GLY A 488 -14.26 8.74 40.56
C GLY A 488 -14.75 10.19 40.51
N ILE A 489 -14.29 11.02 41.45
CA ILE A 489 -14.63 12.45 41.61
C ILE A 489 -14.24 13.33 40.38
N TYR A 490 -13.54 12.79 39.37
CA TYR A 490 -12.87 13.57 38.32
C TYR A 490 -13.28 13.17 36.89
N GLN A 491 -13.77 14.16 36.12
CA GLN A 491 -14.24 14.02 34.74
C GLN A 491 -13.13 13.63 33.73
N ALA A 492 -11.86 13.92 34.04
CA ALA A 492 -10.73 13.66 33.14
C ALA A 492 -10.56 12.18 32.74
N ILE A 493 -10.81 11.26 33.67
CA ILE A 493 -10.71 9.81 33.41
C ILE A 493 -11.89 9.33 32.56
N ASP A 494 -13.06 9.96 32.67
CA ASP A 494 -14.23 9.61 31.86
C ASP A 494 -14.01 9.99 30.39
N ILE A 495 -13.42 11.16 30.12
CA ILE A 495 -13.02 11.58 28.76
C ILE A 495 -12.03 10.58 28.15
N LEU A 496 -11.04 10.12 28.95
CA LEU A 496 -10.10 9.09 28.53
C LEU A 496 -10.86 7.81 28.09
N TRP A 497 -11.84 7.35 28.87
CA TRP A 497 -12.61 6.14 28.56
C TRP A 497 -13.48 6.27 27.30
N ASP A 498 -14.06 7.44 27.07
CA ASP A 498 -14.90 7.67 25.90
C ASP A 498 -14.07 7.67 24.60
N GLU A 499 -12.82 8.13 24.66
CA GLU A 499 -11.90 8.17 23.51
C GLU A 499 -11.17 6.85 23.24
N ILE A 500 -10.93 6.01 24.27
CA ILE A 500 -10.17 4.74 24.12
C ILE A 500 -10.70 3.86 22.99
N SER A 501 -12.03 3.74 22.85
CA SER A 501 -12.62 2.88 21.81
C SER A 501 -12.29 3.36 20.40
N ARG A 502 -12.32 4.68 20.16
CA ARG A 502 -11.97 5.30 18.88
C ARG A 502 -10.48 5.10 18.57
N ILE A 503 -9.63 5.28 19.58
CA ILE A 503 -8.18 5.15 19.44
C ILE A 503 -7.79 3.68 19.19
N LEU A 504 -8.37 2.71 19.90
CA LEU A 504 -8.13 1.29 19.65
C LEU A 504 -8.51 0.90 18.22
N SER A 505 -9.69 1.33 17.76
CA SER A 505 -10.14 1.09 16.38
C SER A 505 -9.18 1.71 15.35
N PHE A 506 -8.66 2.92 15.61
CA PHE A 506 -7.64 3.55 14.77
C PHE A 506 -6.35 2.70 14.70
N PHE A 507 -5.87 2.19 15.84
CA PHE A 507 -4.67 1.35 15.87
C PHE A 507 -4.87 0.02 15.17
N GLU A 508 -5.95 -0.71 15.44
CA GLU A 508 -6.29 -1.96 14.75
C GLU A 508 -6.33 -1.77 13.23
N SER A 509 -6.98 -0.67 12.79
CA SER A 509 -7.06 -0.28 11.39
C SER A 509 -5.70 0.09 10.79
N SER A 510 -4.78 0.65 11.58
CA SER A 510 -3.45 1.07 11.12
C SER A 510 -2.51 -0.11 10.78
N TYR A 511 -2.73 -1.27 11.39
CA TYR A 511 -1.96 -2.49 11.12
C TYR A 511 -2.44 -3.23 9.86
N LEU A 512 -3.59 -2.85 9.29
CA LEU A 512 -4.09 -3.44 8.06
C LEU A 512 -3.23 -3.03 6.87
N SER A 513 -2.94 -4.00 6.00
CA SER A 513 -2.18 -3.82 4.77
C SER A 513 -3.00 -4.20 3.55
N LEU A 514 -2.69 -3.55 2.42
CA LEU A 514 -3.31 -3.88 1.14
C LEU A 514 -2.85 -5.25 0.63
N GLN A 515 -3.78 -5.98 0.00
CA GLN A 515 -3.47 -7.20 -0.74
C GLN A 515 -2.72 -6.88 -2.04
N LYS A 516 -2.00 -7.86 -2.59
CA LYS A 516 -1.24 -7.72 -3.84
C LYS A 516 -2.14 -7.17 -4.96
N GLY A 517 -1.68 -6.14 -5.68
CA GLY A 517 -2.52 -5.46 -6.67
C GLY A 517 -1.95 -4.16 -7.20
N LEU A 518 -2.49 -3.70 -8.33
CA LEU A 518 -2.32 -2.35 -8.86
C LEU A 518 -3.50 -1.48 -8.40
N TYR A 519 -3.21 -0.42 -7.67
CA TYR A 519 -4.19 0.49 -7.07
C TYR A 519 -4.07 1.91 -7.64
N MET A 520 -5.18 2.65 -7.57
CA MET A 520 -5.22 4.10 -7.77
C MET A 520 -5.40 4.75 -6.40
N PHE A 521 -4.51 5.68 -6.02
CA PHE A 521 -4.59 6.44 -4.77
C PHE A 521 -4.99 7.87 -5.06
N TYR A 522 -5.84 8.45 -4.22
CA TYR A 522 -6.19 9.87 -4.27
C TYR A 522 -5.37 10.63 -3.21
N MET A 523 -4.64 11.65 -3.65
CA MET A 523 -3.82 12.48 -2.77
C MET A 523 -4.39 13.89 -2.68
N LYS A 524 -4.77 14.29 -1.47
CA LYS A 524 -5.20 15.64 -1.11
C LYS A 524 -4.43 16.12 0.12
N LEU A 525 -3.87 17.32 0.02
CA LEU A 525 -3.06 17.93 1.07
C LEU A 525 -3.71 19.22 1.57
N HIS A 526 -3.82 19.35 2.88
CA HIS A 526 -4.29 20.56 3.54
C HIS A 526 -3.13 21.20 4.29
N SER A 527 -2.81 22.44 3.96
CA SER A 527 -1.80 23.19 4.72
C SER A 527 -2.47 23.93 5.88
N SER A 528 -1.91 23.80 7.07
CA SER A 528 -2.24 24.59 8.26
C SER A 528 -1.01 25.40 8.69
N LEU A 529 -1.19 26.41 9.55
CA LEU A 529 -0.12 27.35 9.96
C LEU A 529 1.21 26.65 10.31
N ASN A 530 1.14 25.50 10.99
CA ASN A 530 2.32 24.81 11.52
C ASN A 530 2.46 23.35 11.01
N SER A 531 1.62 22.89 10.08
CA SER A 531 1.67 21.50 9.61
C SER A 531 0.97 21.29 8.26
N VAL A 532 1.51 20.38 7.45
CA VAL A 532 0.82 19.84 6.26
C VAL A 532 0.11 18.56 6.67
N ASN A 533 -1.19 18.49 6.42
CA ASN A 533 -2.03 17.33 6.65
C ASN A 533 -2.33 16.65 5.31
N VAL A 534 -2.42 15.32 5.33
CA VAL A 534 -2.80 14.48 4.20
C VAL A 534 -4.11 13.78 4.51
N LEU A 535 -4.99 13.68 3.51
CA LEU A 535 -6.25 12.96 3.64
C LEU A 535 -6.00 11.44 3.60
N VAL A 536 -6.52 10.69 4.59
CA VAL A 536 -6.38 9.23 4.69
C VAL A 536 -7.72 8.56 5.00
N ARG A 537 -7.85 7.26 4.73
CA ARG A 537 -9.08 6.51 5.07
C ARG A 537 -9.17 6.25 6.57
N GLN A 538 -10.33 6.52 7.18
CA GLN A 538 -10.55 6.30 8.61
C GLN A 538 -10.38 4.82 9.02
N LYS A 539 -10.84 3.89 8.17
CA LYS A 539 -10.73 2.44 8.40
C LYS A 539 -9.37 1.84 8.01
N MET A 540 -8.45 2.64 7.45
CA MET A 540 -7.09 2.21 7.13
C MET A 540 -6.17 3.44 7.00
N PRO A 541 -5.74 4.03 8.13
CA PRO A 541 -4.99 5.29 8.14
C PRO A 541 -3.55 5.17 7.60
N SER A 542 -3.06 3.94 7.40
CA SER A 542 -1.74 3.64 6.79
C SER A 542 -1.71 3.89 5.28
N VAL A 543 -2.86 4.15 4.65
CA VAL A 543 -2.99 4.30 3.19
C VAL A 543 -3.89 5.50 2.85
N LEU A 544 -3.54 6.19 1.77
CA LEU A 544 -4.39 7.21 1.15
C LEU A 544 -5.71 6.59 0.66
N PRO A 545 -6.76 7.38 0.41
CA PRO A 545 -7.96 6.85 -0.25
C PRO A 545 -7.62 6.17 -1.57
N TYR A 546 -8.20 5.00 -1.82
CA TYR A 546 -7.76 4.14 -2.91
C TYR A 546 -8.89 3.36 -3.57
N THR A 547 -8.64 2.92 -4.81
CA THR A 547 -9.46 1.95 -5.55
C THR A 547 -8.55 0.93 -6.25
N LEU A 548 -8.94 -0.34 -6.23
CA LEU A 548 -8.22 -1.40 -6.93
C LEU A 548 -8.47 -1.30 -8.45
N ILE A 549 -7.41 -1.25 -9.25
CA ILE A 549 -7.47 -1.31 -10.71
C ILE A 549 -7.48 -2.77 -11.17
N ARG A 550 -6.53 -3.58 -10.68
CA ARG A 550 -6.39 -5.02 -10.99
C ARG A 550 -5.48 -5.76 -10.01
N GLU A 551 -5.60 -7.08 -9.92
CA GLU A 551 -4.79 -7.97 -9.06
C GLU A 551 -3.31 -8.03 -9.44
N ASN A 552 -2.97 -7.92 -10.74
CA ASN A 552 -1.58 -7.90 -11.16
C ASN A 552 -0.98 -6.50 -10.87
N PRO A 553 0.07 -6.38 -10.04
CA PRO A 553 0.69 -5.08 -9.71
C PRO A 553 1.63 -4.55 -10.81
N HIS A 554 2.02 -5.38 -11.78
CA HIS A 554 3.04 -5.02 -12.77
C HIS A 554 2.45 -4.24 -13.94
N ILE A 555 3.01 -3.07 -14.28
CA ILE A 555 2.68 -2.30 -15.48
C ILE A 555 3.65 -2.67 -16.60
N THR A 556 3.11 -3.16 -17.71
CA THR A 556 3.87 -3.57 -18.89
C THR A 556 4.41 -2.36 -19.67
N LYS A 557 5.42 -2.58 -20.51
CA LYS A 557 5.94 -1.52 -21.40
C LYS A 557 4.86 -0.91 -22.29
N GLU A 558 3.95 -1.71 -22.84
CA GLU A 558 2.88 -1.24 -23.73
C GLU A 558 1.89 -0.32 -23.01
N GLU A 559 1.50 -0.67 -21.78
CA GLU A 559 0.66 0.16 -20.91
C GLU A 559 1.36 1.46 -20.52
N TRP A 560 2.67 1.40 -20.22
CA TRP A 560 3.46 2.59 -19.90
C TRP A 560 3.65 3.52 -21.10
N ASP A 561 3.91 2.94 -22.28
CA ASP A 561 3.98 3.66 -23.55
C ASP A 561 2.63 4.26 -23.94
N TRP A 562 1.50 3.66 -23.55
CA TRP A 562 0.18 4.26 -23.74
C TRP A 562 -0.03 5.51 -22.89
N LEU A 563 0.29 5.43 -21.58
CA LEU A 563 0.34 6.62 -20.74
C LEU A 563 1.21 7.70 -21.45
N ARG A 564 2.31 7.29 -22.12
CA ARG A 564 3.20 8.03 -23.08
C ARG A 564 2.42 8.97 -23.95
N LEU A 565 1.69 8.33 -24.84
CA LEU A 565 1.05 8.93 -25.99
C LEU A 565 -0.08 9.87 -25.58
N LEU A 566 -0.75 9.59 -24.45
CA LEU A 566 -1.76 10.46 -23.84
C LEU A 566 -1.20 11.81 -23.34
N GLU A 567 0.11 11.98 -23.22
CA GLU A 567 0.71 13.26 -22.84
C GLU A 567 1.14 14.07 -24.07
N ILE A 568 1.58 13.37 -25.13
CA ILE A 568 2.07 13.98 -26.38
C ILE A 568 0.88 14.37 -27.29
N ASN A 569 -0.36 14.08 -26.87
CA ASN A 569 -1.58 14.19 -27.69
C ASN A 569 -1.41 13.50 -29.06
N ALA A 570 -0.63 12.41 -29.08
CA ALA A 570 -0.43 11.64 -30.29
C ALA A 570 -1.69 10.81 -30.54
N PHE A 571 -2.48 11.18 -31.55
CA PHE A 571 -3.68 10.45 -31.98
C PHE A 571 -3.32 9.12 -32.65
N ILE A 572 -2.77 8.19 -31.88
CA ILE A 572 -2.46 6.82 -32.31
C ILE A 572 -3.57 5.91 -31.80
N LEU A 573 -4.06 5.00 -32.65
CA LEU A 573 -5.03 3.99 -32.25
C LEU A 573 -4.41 3.08 -31.17
N PRO A 574 -5.01 2.94 -29.98
CA PRO A 574 -4.47 2.07 -28.94
C PRO A 574 -4.52 0.60 -29.37
N THR A 575 -3.53 -0.18 -28.92
CA THR A 575 -3.65 -1.64 -29.01
C THR A 575 -4.76 -2.14 -28.07
N PRO A 576 -5.33 -3.35 -28.29
CA PRO A 576 -6.37 -3.89 -27.41
C PRO A 576 -5.97 -3.94 -25.93
N ILE A 577 -4.69 -4.21 -25.64
CA ILE A 577 -4.14 -4.23 -24.28
C ILE A 577 -4.12 -2.82 -23.68
N GLN A 578 -3.70 -1.83 -24.46
CA GLN A 578 -3.69 -0.42 -24.05
C GLN A 578 -5.10 0.11 -23.80
N PHE A 579 -6.06 -0.24 -24.66
CA PHE A 579 -7.46 0.14 -24.49
C PHE A 579 -8.10 -0.49 -23.24
N ARG A 580 -7.85 -1.79 -23.00
CA ARG A 580 -8.31 -2.48 -21.79
C ARG A 580 -7.75 -1.83 -20.52
N PHE A 581 -6.48 -1.48 -20.53
CA PHE A 581 -5.84 -0.77 -19.42
C PHE A 581 -6.43 0.63 -19.23
N HIS A 582 -6.63 1.39 -20.31
CA HIS A 582 -7.25 2.71 -20.29
C HIS A 582 -8.66 2.70 -19.67
N LYS A 583 -9.51 1.76 -20.10
CA LYS A 583 -10.86 1.58 -19.56
C LYS A 583 -10.82 1.21 -18.06
N ALA A 584 -9.87 0.37 -17.65
CA ALA A 584 -9.69 0.01 -16.26
C ALA A 584 -9.27 1.22 -15.40
N LEU A 585 -8.36 2.07 -15.90
CA LEU A 585 -7.96 3.31 -15.23
C LEU A 585 -9.14 4.27 -15.06
N LEU A 586 -9.91 4.52 -16.13
CA LEU A 586 -11.05 5.44 -16.08
C LEU A 586 -12.12 4.93 -15.11
N LYS A 587 -12.42 3.63 -15.15
CA LYS A 587 -13.37 3.00 -14.23
C LYS A 587 -12.92 3.11 -12.78
N ALA A 588 -11.62 2.94 -12.51
CA ALA A 588 -11.07 3.09 -11.17
C ALA A 588 -11.10 4.55 -10.69
N ALA A 589 -10.78 5.51 -11.56
CA ALA A 589 -10.84 6.94 -11.24
C ALA A 589 -12.26 7.38 -10.90
N ASN A 590 -13.24 7.03 -11.74
CA ASN A 590 -14.64 7.39 -11.52
C ASN A 590 -15.19 6.76 -10.23
N ARG A 591 -14.87 5.49 -9.95
CA ARG A 591 -15.24 4.84 -8.68
C ARG A 591 -14.64 5.57 -7.48
N LEU A 592 -13.36 5.91 -7.53
CA LEU A 592 -12.68 6.60 -6.45
C LEU A 592 -13.28 7.98 -6.18
N LEU A 593 -13.58 8.74 -7.23
CA LEU A 593 -14.18 10.07 -7.11
C LEU A 593 -15.64 10.02 -6.62
N GLN A 594 -16.41 9.00 -7.05
CA GLN A 594 -17.75 8.73 -6.54
C GLN A 594 -17.73 8.34 -5.06
N ASP A 595 -16.81 7.45 -4.67
CA ASP A 595 -16.64 7.01 -3.28
C ASP A 595 -16.26 8.17 -2.34
N LEU A 596 -15.55 9.17 -2.87
CA LEU A 596 -15.12 10.37 -2.15
C LEU A 596 -16.11 11.55 -2.24
N GLU A 597 -17.20 11.42 -3.01
CA GLU A 597 -18.19 12.47 -3.25
C GLU A 597 -17.55 13.79 -3.74
N VAL A 598 -16.53 13.69 -4.60
CA VAL A 598 -15.89 14.87 -5.20
C VAL A 598 -16.89 15.56 -6.14
N ASP A 599 -16.97 16.89 -6.05
CA ASP A 599 -17.88 17.69 -6.88
C ASP A 599 -17.66 17.41 -8.38
N VAL A 600 -18.76 17.25 -9.12
CA VAL A 600 -18.78 16.88 -10.54
C VAL A 600 -18.03 17.92 -11.38
N ASP A 601 -18.07 19.17 -10.95
CA ASP A 601 -17.38 20.29 -11.60
C ASP A 601 -15.85 20.24 -11.44
N LEU A 602 -15.34 19.56 -10.40
CA LEU A 602 -13.91 19.42 -10.12
C LEU A 602 -13.27 18.16 -10.74
N ILE A 603 -14.08 17.27 -11.33
CA ILE A 603 -13.63 16.02 -11.97
C ILE A 603 -12.67 16.26 -13.15
N PRO A 604 -12.92 17.23 -14.08
CA PRO A 604 -12.03 17.47 -15.22
C PRO A 604 -10.64 17.97 -14.81
N ASP A 605 -10.56 18.66 -13.67
CA ASP A 605 -9.33 19.26 -13.12
C ASP A 605 -8.45 18.24 -12.39
N GLN A 606 -8.96 17.03 -12.13
CA GLN A 606 -8.19 15.96 -11.52
C GLN A 606 -7.05 15.51 -12.43
N ARG A 607 -5.87 15.32 -11.83
CA ARG A 607 -4.63 15.01 -12.54
C ARG A 607 -4.11 13.64 -12.13
N LEU A 608 -3.87 12.78 -13.11
CA LEU A 608 -3.21 11.50 -12.92
C LEU A 608 -1.69 11.70 -12.97
N TYR A 609 -1.00 11.55 -11.84
CA TYR A 609 0.46 11.56 -11.81
C TYR A 609 1.01 10.30 -12.46
N ARG A 610 1.85 10.54 -13.45
CA ARG A 610 2.21 9.54 -14.46
C ARG A 610 3.71 9.26 -14.50
N LEU A 611 4.52 9.99 -13.71
CA LEU A 611 5.96 9.78 -13.68
C LEU A 611 6.43 8.58 -12.85
N GLN A 612 5.65 8.09 -11.89
CA GLN A 612 6.10 7.03 -10.98
C GLN A 612 4.99 6.01 -10.68
N VAL A 613 5.27 4.74 -10.96
CA VAL A 613 4.57 3.63 -10.30
C VAL A 613 5.29 3.38 -8.98
N PHE A 614 4.57 3.57 -7.89
CA PHE A 614 5.12 3.31 -6.57
C PHE A 614 4.89 1.85 -6.20
N THR A 615 5.95 1.16 -5.81
CA THR A 615 5.87 -0.23 -5.32
C THR A 615 6.06 -0.27 -3.80
N LEU A 616 5.03 -0.68 -3.08
CA LEU A 616 5.08 -1.03 -1.66
C LEU A 616 5.55 -2.48 -1.50
N ARG A 617 5.86 -2.89 -0.26
CA ARG A 617 6.11 -4.32 0.03
C ARG A 617 4.82 -5.14 -0.21
N PHE A 618 4.94 -6.46 -0.31
CA PHE A 618 3.83 -7.40 -0.58
C PHE A 618 3.22 -7.34 -1.99
N GLY A 619 3.94 -6.78 -2.97
CA GLY A 619 3.48 -6.77 -4.37
C GLY A 619 2.31 -5.81 -4.61
N VAL A 620 2.30 -4.68 -3.90
CA VAL A 620 1.32 -3.61 -4.09
C VAL A 620 1.97 -2.50 -4.92
N SER A 621 1.40 -2.21 -6.07
CA SER A 621 1.79 -1.09 -6.92
C SER A 621 0.68 -0.05 -6.93
N PHE A 622 1.01 1.23 -7.05
CA PHE A 622 -0.04 2.25 -7.17
C PHE A 622 0.33 3.41 -8.10
N ILE A 623 -0.72 4.01 -8.66
CA ILE A 623 -0.72 5.24 -9.44
C ILE A 623 -1.48 6.30 -8.63
N ILE A 624 -1.03 7.54 -8.66
CA ILE A 624 -1.61 8.61 -7.85
C ILE A 624 -2.47 9.51 -8.73
N LEU A 625 -3.71 9.69 -8.31
CA LEU A 625 -4.61 10.75 -8.72
C LEU A 625 -4.48 11.88 -7.69
N SER A 626 -4.31 13.11 -8.14
CA SER A 626 -4.31 14.26 -7.24
C SER A 626 -5.31 15.32 -7.65
N ASP A 627 -5.84 15.93 -6.60
CA ASP A 627 -6.57 17.17 -6.66
C ASP A 627 -5.55 18.31 -6.63
N TYR A 628 -4.92 18.58 -7.77
CA TYR A 628 -4.07 19.75 -7.91
C TYR A 628 -4.70 20.71 -8.92
N CYS A 629 -5.70 21.45 -8.43
CA CYS A 629 -6.23 22.65 -9.05
C CYS A 629 -5.16 23.76 -9.01
N LEU A 630 -4.18 23.64 -9.90
CA LEU A 630 -3.45 24.78 -10.46
C LEU A 630 -3.58 24.64 -11.98
N SER A 631 -4.84 24.65 -12.43
CA SER A 631 -5.18 25.12 -13.76
C SER A 631 -5.03 26.65 -13.72
N LEU A 632 -3.81 27.14 -13.92
CA LEU A 632 -3.61 28.39 -14.65
C LEU A 632 -3.84 28.10 -16.14
N SER A 633 -4.99 27.51 -16.48
CA SER A 633 -5.50 27.57 -17.83
C SER A 633 -6.14 28.94 -17.98
N SER A 634 -5.64 29.67 -18.95
CA SER A 634 -6.01 31.00 -19.36
C SER A 634 -7.53 31.17 -19.50
N SER A 635 -8.21 31.58 -18.43
CA SER A 635 -9.40 32.41 -18.51
C SER A 635 -9.66 33.06 -17.17
N ILE A 636 -10.09 34.30 -17.26
CA ILE A 636 -10.43 35.25 -16.20
C ILE A 636 -11.32 34.58 -15.13
N TYR A 637 -11.07 34.96 -13.85
CA TYR A 637 -11.70 34.51 -12.59
C TYR A 637 -10.92 33.44 -11.80
N LEU A 638 -10.63 33.76 -10.54
CA LEU A 638 -10.03 32.92 -9.47
C LEU A 638 -8.50 32.89 -9.34
N SER A 639 -7.91 34.06 -9.14
CA SER A 639 -6.72 34.21 -8.27
C SER A 639 -7.12 34.99 -7.02
N LEU A 640 -7.65 34.27 -6.01
CA LEU A 640 -7.75 34.63 -4.56
C LEU A 640 -8.94 33.92 -3.92
N LEU A 641 -8.87 32.60 -3.67
CA LEU A 641 -9.64 31.99 -2.56
C LEU A 641 -9.19 30.55 -2.24
N GLN A 642 -7.96 30.37 -1.75
CA GLN A 642 -7.66 29.26 -0.81
C GLN A 642 -6.32 29.39 -0.07
N LEU A 643 -5.92 30.61 0.29
CA LEU A 643 -4.97 30.83 1.38
C LEU A 643 -5.46 32.05 2.16
N PHE A 644 -5.61 31.84 3.47
CA PHE A 644 -6.24 32.69 4.49
C PHE A 644 -7.76 32.49 4.68
N PRO A 645 -8.20 31.94 5.83
CA PRO A 645 -9.56 32.16 6.31
C PRO A 645 -9.78 33.67 6.54
N LYS A 646 -11.04 34.10 6.60
CA LYS A 646 -11.42 35.50 6.86
C LYS A 646 -10.71 35.99 8.12
N VAL A 647 -10.31 37.26 8.13
CA VAL A 647 -9.62 37.90 9.28
C VAL A 647 -10.47 37.84 10.56
N GLU A 648 -11.78 37.61 10.41
CA GLU A 648 -12.74 37.38 11.48
C GLU A 648 -12.53 36.02 12.20
N ASP A 649 -11.90 35.02 11.55
CA ASP A 649 -11.61 33.68 12.11
C ASP A 649 -10.15 33.53 12.60
N VAL A 650 -9.29 34.54 12.39
CA VAL A 650 -7.86 34.51 12.78
C VAL A 650 -7.64 35.02 14.21
N CYS A 651 -8.67 35.63 14.81
CA CYS A 651 -8.63 36.12 16.19
C CYS A 651 -9.79 35.58 17.05
N THR A 652 -10.03 34.27 17.00
CA THR A 652 -10.62 33.58 18.16
C THR A 652 -9.49 32.95 18.97
N ALA A 653 -9.36 33.39 20.24
CA ALA A 653 -8.44 32.81 21.21
C ALA A 653 -8.57 31.28 21.26
N PRO A 654 -7.49 30.53 21.52
CA PRO A 654 -7.50 29.08 21.55
C PRO A 654 -8.31 28.62 22.77
N ARG A 655 -9.59 28.30 22.56
CA ARG A 655 -10.43 27.64 23.55
C ARG A 655 -11.26 26.59 22.83
N SER A 656 -11.09 25.34 23.23
CA SER A 656 -11.86 24.16 22.84
C SER A 656 -11.75 23.68 21.38
N SER A 657 -11.11 22.52 21.24
CA SER A 657 -11.50 21.36 20.41
C SER A 657 -11.83 21.55 18.91
N SER A 658 -11.02 20.87 18.09
CA SER A 658 -11.31 20.45 16.70
C SER A 658 -11.58 21.57 15.69
N ILE A 659 -10.59 21.81 14.85
CA ILE A 659 -10.75 22.52 13.59
C ILE A 659 -11.76 21.74 12.73
N LYS A 660 -13.05 22.09 12.81
CA LYS A 660 -14.08 21.72 11.83
C LYS A 660 -13.86 22.58 10.58
N LEU A 661 -12.95 22.18 9.71
CA LEU A 661 -12.77 22.77 8.38
C LEU A 661 -13.19 21.75 7.31
N LEU A 662 -14.16 22.15 6.49
CA LEU A 662 -14.63 21.53 5.23
C LEU A 662 -15.38 20.18 5.33
N PRO A 663 -16.26 19.84 4.35
CA PRO A 663 -17.00 18.58 4.38
C PRO A 663 -15.98 17.46 4.30
N ILE A 664 -15.82 16.76 5.41
CA ILE A 664 -14.97 15.57 5.49
C ILE A 664 -15.56 14.58 4.51
N GLU A 665 -14.91 14.38 3.36
CA GLU A 665 -15.23 13.34 2.38
C GLU A 665 -15.49 12.03 3.14
N LYS A 666 -16.65 11.38 2.91
CA LYS A 666 -17.17 10.33 3.80
C LYS A 666 -16.12 9.26 4.10
N GLY A 667 -15.85 9.07 5.40
CA GLY A 667 -14.95 8.00 5.87
C GLY A 667 -13.45 8.29 5.69
N CYS A 668 -13.08 9.55 5.42
CA CYS A 668 -11.70 10.02 5.43
C CYS A 668 -11.41 10.88 6.68
N ILE A 669 -10.13 10.99 7.07
CA ILE A 669 -9.67 11.86 8.14
C ILE A 669 -8.38 12.58 7.71
N PRO A 670 -8.17 13.85 8.10
CA PRO A 670 -6.90 14.53 7.88
C PRO A 670 -5.87 14.06 8.92
N LEU A 671 -4.67 13.70 8.47
CA LEU A 671 -3.58 13.27 9.34
C LEU A 671 -2.31 14.10 9.05
N PRO A 672 -1.55 14.57 10.06
CA PRO A 672 -0.28 15.25 9.78
C PRO A 672 0.66 14.36 8.95
N LEU A 673 1.31 14.93 7.93
CA LEU A 673 2.12 14.17 6.98
C LEU A 673 3.20 13.31 7.67
N GLN A 674 3.84 13.87 8.69
CA GLN A 674 4.87 13.17 9.48
C GLN A 674 4.31 11.95 10.24
N VAL A 675 3.07 12.06 10.72
CA VAL A 675 2.36 10.97 11.41
C VAL A 675 1.97 9.88 10.40
N PHE A 676 1.43 10.28 9.25
CA PHE A 676 1.13 9.37 8.15
C PHE A 676 2.36 8.58 7.72
N GLU A 677 3.51 9.24 7.52
CA GLU A 677 4.76 8.57 7.15
C GLU A 677 5.13 7.48 8.15
N ILE A 678 5.14 7.78 9.45
CA ILE A 678 5.45 6.78 10.49
C ILE A 678 4.48 5.60 10.43
N ILE A 679 3.16 5.85 10.36
CA ILE A 679 2.16 4.77 10.32
C ILE A 679 2.31 3.93 9.05
N HIS A 680 2.42 4.57 7.89
CA HIS A 680 2.61 3.93 6.60
C HIS A 680 3.84 3.00 6.61
N TYR A 681 4.99 3.47 7.08
CA TYR A 681 6.18 2.62 7.16
C TYR A 681 6.11 1.59 8.28
N CYS A 682 5.39 1.83 9.38
CA CYS A 682 5.16 0.77 10.38
C CYS A 682 4.42 -0.42 9.77
N THR A 683 3.47 -0.19 8.85
CA THR A 683 2.72 -1.25 8.17
C THR A 683 3.53 -1.94 7.08
N TYR A 684 4.26 -1.18 6.25
CA TYR A 684 4.94 -1.73 5.07
C TYR A 684 6.45 -2.03 5.25
N ASP A 685 7.14 -1.38 6.19
CA ASP A 685 8.57 -1.56 6.46
C ASP A 685 8.97 -1.15 7.90
N ALA A 686 8.46 -1.88 8.90
CA ALA A 686 8.68 -1.57 10.31
C ALA A 686 10.17 -1.54 10.70
N SER A 687 10.99 -2.43 10.11
CA SER A 687 12.43 -2.52 10.34
C SER A 687 13.15 -1.23 9.95
N PHE A 688 12.83 -0.70 8.78
CA PHE A 688 13.48 0.50 8.26
C PHE A 688 13.13 1.72 9.11
N ILE A 689 11.83 1.96 9.36
CA ILE A 689 11.41 3.15 10.12
C ILE A 689 11.87 3.10 11.57
N SER A 690 11.91 1.92 12.21
CA SER A 690 12.46 1.78 13.55
C SER A 690 13.95 2.16 13.58
N ASN A 691 14.74 1.72 12.60
CA ASN A 691 16.15 2.10 12.49
C ASN A 691 16.34 3.60 12.21
N CYS A 692 15.51 4.21 11.35
CA CYS A 692 15.49 5.66 11.14
C CYS A 692 15.23 6.42 12.45
N CYS A 693 14.22 5.98 13.20
CA CYS A 693 13.82 6.62 14.44
C CYS A 693 14.90 6.47 15.52
N ARG A 694 15.48 5.28 15.69
CA ARG A 694 16.59 5.02 16.63
C ARG A 694 17.78 5.93 16.37
N LEU A 695 18.23 6.01 15.11
CA LEU A 695 19.30 6.91 14.71
C LEU A 695 18.94 8.38 14.93
N SER A 696 17.73 8.80 14.53
CA SER A 696 17.28 10.19 14.73
C SER A 696 17.27 10.58 16.20
N LEU A 697 16.77 9.71 17.08
CA LEU A 697 16.71 9.94 18.52
C LEU A 697 18.11 9.99 19.13
N PHE A 698 18.99 9.07 18.72
CA PHE A 698 20.39 9.05 19.13
C PHE A 698 21.09 10.36 18.78
N ILE A 699 21.05 10.76 17.50
CA ILE A 699 21.73 11.95 17.02
C ILE A 699 21.15 13.20 17.70
N GLU A 700 19.83 13.33 17.78
CA GLU A 700 19.17 14.49 18.40
C GLU A 700 19.52 14.64 19.89
N HIS A 701 19.52 13.53 20.63
CA HIS A 701 19.87 13.53 22.05
C HIS A 701 21.33 13.94 22.27
N PHE A 702 22.27 13.26 21.61
CA PHE A 702 23.70 13.53 21.80
C PHE A 702 24.13 14.88 21.23
N SER A 703 23.50 15.36 20.14
CA SER A 703 23.75 16.72 19.63
C SER A 703 23.34 17.78 20.65
N THR A 704 22.14 17.64 21.24
CA THR A 704 21.66 18.58 22.27
C THR A 704 22.56 18.54 23.52
N LEU A 705 22.96 17.33 23.94
CA LEU A 705 23.81 17.12 25.10
C LEU A 705 25.22 17.69 24.89
N VAL A 706 25.87 17.40 23.76
CA VAL A 706 27.20 17.92 23.45
C VAL A 706 27.18 19.44 23.28
N GLN A 707 26.13 20.00 22.66
CA GLN A 707 25.97 21.46 22.56
C GLN A 707 25.84 22.12 23.93
N TYR A 708 25.14 21.48 24.87
CA TYR A 708 25.05 21.97 26.24
C TYR A 708 26.42 21.94 26.93
N GLU A 709 27.11 20.79 26.91
CA GLU A 709 28.42 20.62 27.54
C GLU A 709 29.49 21.56 26.94
N GLN A 710 29.42 21.82 25.63
CA GLN A 710 30.28 22.78 24.95
C GLN A 710 30.06 24.21 25.47
N ARG A 711 28.80 24.60 25.74
CA ARG A 711 28.48 25.93 26.29
C ARG A 711 28.83 26.06 27.76
N SER A 712 28.84 24.97 28.52
CA SER A 712 29.23 24.96 29.94
C SER A 712 30.72 24.76 30.16
N SER A 713 31.48 24.31 29.16
CA SER A 713 32.92 24.11 29.29
C SER A 713 33.69 25.42 29.30
N LEU A 714 34.61 25.56 30.26
CA LEU A 714 35.51 26.71 30.40
C LEU A 714 36.91 26.45 29.79
N LEU A 715 37.19 25.21 29.38
CA LEU A 715 38.48 24.79 28.85
C LEU A 715 38.46 24.77 27.31
N GLU A 716 39.35 25.54 26.70
CA GLU A 716 39.43 25.68 25.23
C GLU A 716 39.73 24.35 24.52
N LYS A 717 40.53 23.48 25.15
CA LYS A 717 40.84 22.14 24.63
C LYS A 717 39.59 21.26 24.52
N ASP A 718 38.69 21.32 25.49
CA ASP A 718 37.46 20.52 25.52
C ASP A 718 36.44 21.05 24.51
N ILE A 719 36.39 22.37 24.30
CA ILE A 719 35.53 23.01 23.29
C ILE A 719 35.86 22.49 21.88
N VAL A 720 37.14 22.33 21.55
CA VAL A 720 37.58 21.77 20.26
C VAL A 720 37.17 20.31 20.11
N VAL A 721 37.27 19.51 21.19
CA VAL A 721 36.84 18.11 21.18
C VAL A 721 35.32 18.01 20.97
N TYR A 722 34.52 18.80 21.70
CA TYR A 722 33.06 18.84 21.53
C TYR A 722 32.66 19.30 20.13
N ALA A 723 33.34 20.29 19.56
CA ALA A 723 33.11 20.74 18.18
C ALA A 723 33.38 19.61 17.16
N GLY A 724 34.44 18.83 17.36
CA GLY A 724 34.75 17.65 16.54
C GLY A 724 33.65 16.58 16.61
N VAL A 725 33.09 16.33 17.80
CA VAL A 725 31.96 15.40 17.98
C VAL A 725 30.69 15.92 17.33
N LEU A 726 30.37 17.21 17.48
CA LEU A 726 29.20 17.82 16.83
C LEU A 726 29.28 17.75 15.30
N THR A 727 30.46 17.98 14.73
CA THR A 727 30.67 17.87 13.29
C THR A 727 30.40 16.44 12.80
N LYS A 728 30.80 15.43 13.58
CA LYS A 728 30.51 14.02 13.25
C LYS A 728 29.03 13.67 13.40
N LEU A 729 28.36 14.18 14.44
CA LEU A 729 26.91 13.98 14.61
C LEU A 729 26.11 14.67 13.50
N ASP A 730 26.52 15.85 13.04
CA ASP A 730 25.91 16.55 11.90
C ASP A 730 26.11 15.78 10.59
N GLU A 731 27.31 15.22 10.35
CA GLU A 731 27.56 14.32 9.21
C GLU A 731 26.60 13.12 9.22
N PHE A 732 26.40 12.48 10.38
CA PHE A 732 25.43 11.39 10.52
C PHE A 732 23.99 11.86 10.30
N GLN A 733 23.61 13.05 10.78
CA GLN A 733 22.28 13.64 10.57
C GLN A 733 22.03 13.86 9.07
N GLN A 734 22.98 14.45 8.35
CA GLN A 734 22.87 14.70 6.90
C GLN A 734 22.76 13.40 6.10
N ARG A 735 23.54 12.37 6.46
CA ARG A 735 23.43 11.04 5.86
C ARG A 735 22.06 10.41 6.14
N LEU A 736 21.58 10.46 7.38
CA LEU A 736 20.26 9.96 7.78
C LEU A 736 19.14 10.67 7.00
N GLU A 737 19.19 11.99 6.91
CA GLU A 737 18.22 12.77 6.16
C GLU A 737 18.23 12.43 4.67
N THR A 738 19.39 12.19 4.08
CA THR A 738 19.51 11.79 2.67
C THR A 738 18.84 10.45 2.43
N ILE A 739 19.08 9.48 3.32
CA ILE A 739 18.44 8.15 3.27
C ILE A 739 16.91 8.29 3.47
N CYS A 740 16.47 9.05 4.47
CA CYS A 740 15.04 9.24 4.75
C CYS A 740 14.32 10.01 3.64
N LYS A 741 14.94 11.05 3.07
CA LYS A 741 14.39 11.83 1.94
C LYS A 741 14.11 10.93 0.74
N SER A 742 14.99 9.96 0.45
CA SER A 742 14.80 9.03 -0.66
C SER A 742 13.54 8.16 -0.55
N MET A 743 12.97 8.04 0.64
CA MET A 743 11.73 7.29 0.89
C MET A 743 10.48 8.18 0.82
N ARG A 744 10.61 9.49 1.09
CA ARG A 744 9.49 10.45 1.19
C ARG A 744 8.92 10.83 -0.19
N TRP A 745 8.18 9.89 -0.76
CA TRP A 745 7.59 10.04 -2.08
C TRP A 745 6.54 11.16 -2.19
N ILE A 746 5.80 11.47 -1.12
CA ILE A 746 4.80 12.56 -1.14
C ILE A 746 5.48 13.91 -1.37
N GLY A 747 6.61 14.17 -0.73
CA GLY A 747 7.36 15.43 -0.91
C GLY A 747 7.87 15.62 -2.33
N ASP A 748 8.35 14.54 -2.96
CA ASP A 748 8.81 14.55 -4.35
C ASP A 748 7.65 14.87 -5.30
N ILE A 749 6.48 14.26 -5.11
CA ILE A 749 5.29 14.53 -5.94
C ILE A 749 4.83 15.96 -5.76
N VAL A 750 4.76 16.48 -4.54
CA VAL A 750 4.37 17.87 -4.29
C VAL A 750 5.33 18.84 -4.97
N SER A 751 6.62 18.54 -4.95
CA SER A 751 7.63 19.37 -5.62
C SER A 751 7.46 19.34 -7.14
N ILE A 752 7.19 18.16 -7.71
CA ILE A 752 6.91 17.97 -9.15
C ILE A 752 5.59 18.64 -9.54
N ALA A 753 4.56 18.55 -8.70
CA ALA A 753 3.25 19.15 -8.91
C ALA A 753 3.29 20.68 -8.96
N ARG A 754 4.23 21.28 -8.22
CA ARG A 754 4.44 22.73 -8.15
C ARG A 754 5.22 23.29 -9.32
N ASP A 755 5.92 22.44 -10.09
CA ASP A 755 6.70 22.88 -11.25
C ASP A 755 5.78 23.03 -12.48
N GLU A 756 5.54 24.26 -12.89
CA GLU A 756 4.68 24.59 -14.05
C GLU A 756 5.21 24.02 -15.38
N GLN A 757 6.52 23.74 -15.47
CA GLN A 757 7.14 23.17 -16.68
C GLN A 757 7.15 21.63 -16.67
N ALA A 758 6.76 21.01 -15.56
CA ALA A 758 6.76 19.56 -15.40
C ALA A 758 5.57 18.93 -16.12
N LYS A 759 5.80 18.43 -17.35
CA LYS A 759 4.85 17.57 -18.10
C LYS A 759 4.77 16.19 -17.44
N CYS A 760 4.07 16.09 -16.32
CA CYS A 760 4.18 14.94 -15.42
C CYS A 760 2.82 14.38 -14.99
N ALA A 761 1.75 15.02 -15.45
CA ALA A 761 0.36 14.73 -15.10
C ALA A 761 -0.52 14.68 -16.35
N ILE A 762 -1.46 13.72 -16.39
CA ILE A 762 -2.50 13.62 -17.42
C ILE A 762 -3.81 14.12 -16.80
N SER A 763 -4.47 15.09 -17.42
CA SER A 763 -5.81 15.52 -16.98
C SER A 763 -6.83 14.41 -17.22
N LEU A 764 -7.72 14.19 -16.25
CA LEU A 764 -8.82 13.24 -16.37
C LEU A 764 -9.77 13.61 -17.52
N ALA A 765 -9.92 14.91 -17.83
CA ALA A 765 -10.65 15.38 -19.01
C ALA A 765 -10.08 14.81 -20.32
N HIS A 766 -8.75 14.71 -20.43
CA HIS A 766 -8.11 14.13 -21.60
C HIS A 766 -8.35 12.61 -21.69
N LEU A 767 -8.34 11.90 -20.56
CA LEU A 767 -8.66 10.48 -20.51
C LEU A 767 -10.10 10.20 -20.96
N LEU A 768 -11.05 11.03 -20.51
CA LEU A 768 -12.46 10.95 -20.90
C LEU A 768 -12.64 11.23 -22.41
N PHE A 769 -11.97 12.26 -22.92
CA PHE A 769 -12.02 12.62 -24.35
C PHE A 769 -11.52 11.47 -25.26
N VAL A 770 -10.41 10.83 -24.90
CA VAL A 770 -9.84 9.72 -25.67
C VAL A 770 -10.77 8.50 -25.67
N CYS A 771 -11.40 8.16 -24.54
CA CYS A 771 -12.43 7.12 -24.48
C CYS A 771 -13.56 7.39 -25.47
N ASN A 772 -14.12 8.61 -25.47
CA ASN A 772 -15.24 8.97 -26.32
C ASN A 772 -14.88 8.89 -27.83
N ILE A 773 -13.65 9.23 -28.21
CA ILE A 773 -13.20 9.08 -29.62
C ILE A 773 -13.15 7.62 -30.03
N ILE A 774 -12.68 6.74 -29.16
CA ILE A 774 -12.51 5.31 -29.47
C ILE A 774 -13.87 4.62 -29.59
N GLU A 775 -14.77 4.87 -28.63
CA GLU A 775 -16.12 4.28 -28.64
C GLU A 775 -16.96 4.73 -29.85
N ASN A 776 -16.79 5.98 -30.30
CA ASN A 776 -17.45 6.50 -31.50
C ASN A 776 -16.89 5.92 -32.83
N LYS A 777 -15.68 5.37 -32.84
CA LYS A 777 -15.11 4.70 -34.03
C LYS A 777 -15.57 3.25 -34.15
N ASP A 778 -15.66 2.52 -33.03
CA ASP A 778 -16.17 1.14 -33.04
C ASP A 778 -17.64 1.09 -33.53
N CYS A 779 -18.48 2.06 -33.12
CA CYS A 779 -19.87 2.16 -33.60
C CYS A 779 -19.97 2.47 -35.11
N ASN A 780 -19.00 3.21 -35.67
CA ASN A 780 -18.97 3.56 -37.10
C ASN A 780 -18.40 2.42 -37.98
N GLU A 781 -17.53 1.57 -37.44
CA GLU A 781 -17.02 0.38 -38.16
C GLU A 781 -18.02 -0.78 -38.18
N GLU A 782 -18.85 -0.94 -37.14
CA GLU A 782 -19.96 -1.91 -37.16
C GLU A 782 -21.09 -1.48 -38.13
N CYS A 783 -21.38 -0.17 -38.25
CA CYS A 783 -22.38 0.31 -39.23
C CYS A 783 -21.91 0.17 -40.69
N ARG A 784 -20.60 0.29 -40.98
CA ARG A 784 -20.08 0.16 -42.36
C ARG A 784 -20.07 -1.28 -42.91
N LYS A 785 -20.18 -2.30 -42.05
CA LYS A 785 -20.22 -3.70 -42.49
C LYS A 785 -21.62 -4.16 -42.93
N ASN A 786 -22.65 -3.36 -42.70
CA ASN A 786 -24.04 -3.74 -43.00
C ASN A 786 -24.65 -3.07 -44.26
N ASP A 787 -23.94 -2.13 -44.91
CA ASP A 787 -24.49 -1.32 -46.01
C ASP A 787 -23.94 -1.67 -47.42
N THR A 788 -23.59 -2.94 -47.66
CA THR A 788 -23.39 -3.44 -49.03
C THR A 788 -24.21 -4.70 -49.24
N MET A 789 -25.49 -4.53 -49.58
CA MET A 789 -26.28 -5.39 -50.48
C MET A 789 -27.74 -4.90 -50.49
N THR A 790 -28.10 -4.05 -51.47
CA THR A 790 -29.27 -4.14 -52.37
C THR A 790 -29.68 -2.76 -52.91
N GLN A 791 -29.86 -2.72 -54.23
CA GLN A 791 -30.22 -1.54 -55.02
C GLN A 791 -31.73 -1.35 -55.12
N THR A 792 -32.10 -0.13 -55.51
CA THR A 792 -33.31 0.34 -56.24
C THR A 792 -34.47 0.94 -55.42
N GLY A 793 -34.91 2.15 -55.81
CA GLY A 793 -36.29 2.62 -55.60
C GLY A 793 -36.53 3.98 -54.91
N ILE A 794 -36.31 5.09 -55.62
CA ILE A 794 -37.27 6.20 -55.89
C ILE A 794 -38.15 6.80 -54.74
N LEU A 795 -38.05 8.14 -54.61
CA LEU A 795 -38.96 9.18 -54.06
C LEU A 795 -39.04 9.49 -52.54
N ARG A 796 -38.61 10.74 -52.22
CA ARG A 796 -39.04 11.60 -51.09
C ARG A 796 -40.46 12.19 -51.38
N PRO A 797 -41.11 12.96 -50.47
CA PRO A 797 -41.06 13.10 -49.00
C PRO A 797 -42.48 13.20 -48.35
N ARG A 798 -42.63 13.12 -47.01
CA ARG A 798 -43.55 14.01 -46.24
C ARG A 798 -43.49 13.86 -44.71
N LEU A 799 -43.94 14.96 -44.10
CA LEU A 799 -43.86 15.43 -42.72
C LEU A 799 -44.92 14.80 -41.79
N GLU A 800 -44.61 14.86 -40.49
CA GLU A 800 -45.50 15.01 -39.31
C GLU A 800 -46.11 13.80 -38.56
N SER A 801 -45.62 13.64 -37.31
CA SER A 801 -46.36 13.71 -36.03
C SER A 801 -46.50 12.45 -35.14
N LYS A 802 -45.82 12.56 -33.97
CA LYS A 802 -46.17 12.24 -32.57
C LYS A 802 -46.37 10.80 -32.03
N SER A 803 -45.71 10.63 -30.86
CA SER A 803 -45.94 9.77 -29.67
C SER A 803 -45.75 8.25 -29.86
N ASP A 804 -44.81 7.57 -29.19
CA ASP A 804 -44.73 7.32 -27.74
C ASP A 804 -43.37 6.71 -27.32
N THR A 805 -43.08 6.79 -26.02
CA THR A 805 -41.81 6.58 -25.28
C THR A 805 -41.23 5.16 -25.20
N PRO A 806 -39.90 5.02 -24.97
CA PRO A 806 -39.32 3.92 -24.17
C PRO A 806 -38.50 4.43 -22.95
N PRO A 807 -38.12 3.53 -22.00
CA PRO A 807 -37.76 3.92 -20.65
C PRO A 807 -36.30 4.37 -20.47
N THR A 808 -36.20 5.34 -19.58
CA THR A 808 -35.13 5.85 -18.72
C THR A 808 -33.86 4.98 -18.56
N ASN A 809 -32.74 5.47 -19.10
CA ASN A 809 -31.40 5.35 -18.51
C ASN A 809 -30.74 6.73 -18.62
N ILE A 810 -30.67 7.43 -17.48
CA ILE A 810 -30.21 8.83 -17.39
C ILE A 810 -28.68 8.85 -17.35
N PHE A 811 -28.07 9.27 -18.47
CA PHE A 811 -26.78 9.96 -18.48
C PHE A 811 -27.06 11.46 -18.67
N PRO A 812 -26.44 12.40 -17.92
CA PRO A 812 -26.63 13.82 -18.19
C PRO A 812 -25.87 14.20 -19.46
N GLN A 813 -26.58 14.36 -20.58
CA GLN A 813 -26.12 15.15 -21.72
C GLN A 813 -26.29 16.64 -21.38
N LEU A 814 -25.27 17.23 -20.75
CA LEU A 814 -24.92 18.62 -20.99
C LEU A 814 -23.58 18.60 -21.74
N TRP A 815 -23.19 19.67 -22.42
CA TRP A 815 -21.93 19.80 -23.18
C TRP A 815 -21.93 19.28 -24.64
N LEU A 816 -23.00 19.54 -25.38
CA LEU A 816 -22.87 19.75 -26.82
C LEU A 816 -23.59 21.05 -27.21
N ASP A 817 -22.87 22.16 -27.11
CA ASP A 817 -23.01 23.24 -28.06
C ASP A 817 -21.79 24.14 -27.98
N ASN A 818 -20.99 24.17 -29.05
CA ASN A 818 -20.35 25.38 -29.53
C ASN A 818 -19.77 25.16 -30.94
N ARG A 819 -20.42 25.79 -31.92
CA ARG A 819 -19.85 26.05 -33.24
C ARG A 819 -18.75 27.12 -33.13
N PRO A 820 -17.75 27.15 -34.02
CA PRO A 820 -16.70 28.15 -33.96
C PRO A 820 -17.22 29.51 -34.46
N VAL A 821 -17.19 30.54 -33.61
CA VAL A 821 -17.44 31.93 -34.00
C VAL A 821 -16.12 32.69 -34.03
N SER A 822 -15.87 33.30 -35.19
CA SER A 822 -14.75 34.16 -35.55
C SER A 822 -14.47 35.29 -34.54
N LEU A 823 -13.18 35.50 -34.27
CA LEU A 823 -12.59 36.53 -33.41
C LEU A 823 -12.83 37.95 -33.97
N LYS A 824 -13.56 38.81 -33.22
CA LYS A 824 -13.48 40.28 -33.32
C LYS A 824 -13.64 40.87 -31.91
N SER A 825 -12.56 41.31 -31.29
CA SER A 825 -12.57 41.98 -29.98
C SER A 825 -12.73 43.49 -30.15
N SER A 826 -13.81 44.07 -29.62
CA SER A 826 -13.93 45.51 -29.38
C SER A 826 -13.22 45.90 -28.07
N PRO A 827 -12.49 47.04 -28.00
CA PRO A 827 -11.78 47.43 -26.77
C PRO A 827 -12.75 47.91 -25.68
N LYS A 828 -12.68 47.30 -24.49
CA LYS A 828 -13.44 47.70 -23.29
C LYS A 828 -12.78 48.93 -22.65
N THR A 829 -13.38 50.11 -22.77
CA THR A 829 -12.99 51.32 -22.02
C THR A 829 -13.76 51.42 -20.68
N LYS A 830 -13.14 51.91 -19.60
CA LYS A 830 -13.74 52.07 -18.26
C LYS A 830 -13.74 53.55 -17.86
N VAL A 831 -14.85 54.08 -17.35
CA VAL A 831 -14.91 55.46 -16.81
C VAL A 831 -14.54 55.43 -15.33
N ILE A 832 -13.59 56.28 -14.93
CA ILE A 832 -13.15 56.46 -13.53
C ILE A 832 -13.41 57.89 -13.06
N LYS A 833 -13.60 58.07 -11.75
CA LYS A 833 -13.77 59.38 -11.10
C LYS A 833 -12.48 59.75 -10.37
N VAL A 834 -11.94 60.93 -10.64
CA VAL A 834 -10.68 61.44 -10.06
C VAL A 834 -10.95 62.79 -9.40
N ASN A 835 -10.58 62.95 -8.14
CA ASN A 835 -10.80 64.14 -7.34
C ASN A 835 -9.55 65.04 -7.31
N ILE A 836 -9.72 66.32 -6.97
CA ILE A 836 -8.64 67.31 -6.98
C ILE A 836 -8.29 67.74 -5.55
N ALA A 837 -7.08 67.39 -5.13
CA ALA A 837 -6.54 67.62 -3.79
C ALA A 837 -5.35 68.60 -3.78
N TYR A 838 -5.49 69.72 -4.49
CA TYR A 838 -4.59 70.86 -4.37
C TYR A 838 -5.38 72.17 -4.38
N GLN A 839 -4.77 73.27 -3.90
CA GLN A 839 -5.43 74.57 -3.85
C GLN A 839 -5.49 75.19 -5.26
N SER A 840 -6.61 75.01 -5.95
CA SER A 840 -6.94 75.70 -7.20
C SER A 840 -8.26 76.46 -7.05
N GLY A 841 -8.23 77.60 -6.37
CA GLY A 841 -9.42 78.45 -6.18
C GLY A 841 -10.66 77.69 -5.66
N PRO A 842 -11.90 78.06 -6.05
CA PRO A 842 -13.12 77.48 -5.50
C PRO A 842 -13.40 76.01 -5.88
N THR A 843 -12.42 75.30 -6.47
CA THR A 843 -12.59 73.92 -7.00
C THR A 843 -11.97 72.83 -6.14
N CYS A 844 -11.39 73.17 -4.98
CA CYS A 844 -10.83 72.21 -4.03
C CYS A 844 -11.88 71.16 -3.61
N GLY A 845 -11.65 69.87 -3.88
CA GLY A 845 -12.61 68.78 -3.63
C GLY A 845 -13.54 68.41 -4.81
N SER A 846 -13.40 69.08 -5.96
CA SER A 846 -14.14 68.75 -7.19
C SER A 846 -13.65 67.45 -7.83
N SER A 847 -14.55 66.78 -8.58
CA SER A 847 -14.27 65.49 -9.20
C SER A 847 -14.50 65.49 -10.71
N VAL A 848 -13.57 64.93 -11.46
CA VAL A 848 -13.60 64.79 -12.91
C VAL A 848 -13.79 63.32 -13.29
N ARG A 849 -14.66 63.04 -14.27
CA ARG A 849 -14.86 61.68 -14.80
C ARG A 849 -14.07 61.52 -16.10
N VAL A 850 -13.14 60.57 -16.12
CA VAL A 850 -12.24 60.30 -17.25
C VAL A 850 -12.50 58.90 -17.79
N GLN A 851 -12.59 58.76 -19.11
CA GLN A 851 -12.69 57.48 -19.78
C GLN A 851 -11.28 56.94 -20.07
N VAL A 852 -11.01 55.71 -19.63
CA VAL A 852 -9.68 55.12 -19.56
C VAL A 852 -9.68 53.82 -20.36
N ALA A 853 -8.70 53.68 -21.25
CA ALA A 853 -8.45 52.44 -21.98
C ALA A 853 -7.49 51.53 -21.18
N PRO A 854 -7.38 50.23 -21.51
CA PRO A 854 -6.49 49.32 -20.78
C PRO A 854 -5.02 49.73 -20.76
N THR A 855 -4.59 50.58 -21.70
CA THR A 855 -3.22 51.10 -21.84
C THR A 855 -3.01 52.48 -21.24
N THR A 856 -4.06 53.16 -20.75
CA THR A 856 -3.95 54.54 -20.27
C THR A 856 -3.21 54.61 -18.93
N THR A 857 -2.15 55.42 -18.86
CA THR A 857 -1.27 55.53 -17.69
C THR A 857 -1.74 56.59 -16.68
N ALA A 858 -1.15 56.59 -15.48
CA ALA A 858 -1.45 57.58 -14.45
C ALA A 858 -1.09 59.01 -14.88
N SER A 859 0.03 59.22 -15.59
CA SER A 859 0.43 60.54 -16.10
C SER A 859 -0.54 61.07 -17.16
N GLU A 860 -1.03 60.20 -18.05
CA GLU A 860 -2.04 60.56 -19.04
C GLU A 860 -3.33 61.01 -18.34
N VAL A 861 -3.74 60.34 -17.26
CA VAL A 861 -4.91 60.75 -16.48
C VAL A 861 -4.68 62.06 -15.74
N VAL A 862 -3.50 62.30 -15.16
CA VAL A 862 -3.15 63.60 -14.54
C VAL A 862 -3.23 64.71 -15.58
N ALA A 863 -2.63 64.52 -16.76
CA ALA A 863 -2.67 65.50 -17.84
C ALA A 863 -4.10 65.78 -18.33
N LEU A 864 -4.95 64.75 -18.42
CA LEU A 864 -6.37 64.89 -18.79
C LEU A 864 -7.16 65.66 -17.73
N VAL A 865 -6.94 65.40 -16.44
CA VAL A 865 -7.61 66.10 -15.35
C VAL A 865 -7.19 67.57 -15.29
N ILE A 866 -5.90 67.87 -15.45
CA ILE A 866 -5.39 69.26 -15.47
C ILE A 866 -5.94 70.03 -16.69
N ARG A 867 -6.03 69.38 -17.87
CA ARG A 867 -6.59 70.01 -19.08
C ARG A 867 -8.09 70.29 -19.00
N GLN A 868 -8.85 69.53 -18.21
CA GLN A 868 -10.30 69.69 -18.08
C GLN A 868 -10.70 70.75 -17.04
N LEU A 869 -9.75 71.41 -16.38
CA LEU A 869 -10.02 72.50 -15.46
C LEU A 869 -10.21 73.84 -16.19
N PRO A 870 -11.26 74.63 -15.84
CA PRO A 870 -11.52 75.91 -16.49
C PRO A 870 -10.43 76.94 -16.22
N VAL A 871 -10.06 77.67 -17.27
CA VAL A 871 -8.91 78.61 -17.37
C VAL A 871 -8.96 79.77 -16.36
N THR A 872 -10.09 80.00 -15.67
CA THR A 872 -10.27 81.03 -14.64
C THR A 872 -9.69 80.68 -13.25
N ALA A 873 -9.11 79.49 -13.06
CA ALA A 873 -8.39 79.11 -11.85
C ALA A 873 -6.85 79.20 -11.96
N ARG A 874 -6.32 79.74 -13.08
CA ARG A 874 -4.89 80.05 -13.23
C ARG A 874 -4.61 81.43 -12.67
N THR A 875 -4.47 81.54 -11.36
CA THR A 875 -3.79 82.72 -10.80
C THR A 875 -2.37 82.75 -11.31
N SER A 876 -2.02 83.89 -11.91
CA SER A 876 -0.76 84.26 -12.52
C SER A 876 0.45 83.90 -11.65
N GLU A 877 1.53 83.47 -12.33
CA GLU A 877 2.84 83.08 -11.79
C GLU A 877 2.94 81.63 -11.26
N GLU A 878 2.78 80.66 -12.17
CA GLU A 878 3.51 79.37 -12.18
C GLU A 878 3.00 78.58 -13.41
N THR A 879 3.80 78.49 -14.46
CA THR A 879 3.57 77.59 -15.61
C THR A 879 3.57 76.17 -15.07
N SER A 880 2.38 75.63 -14.78
CA SER A 880 2.24 74.36 -14.08
C SER A 880 2.59 73.21 -15.02
N ASP A 881 3.85 72.78 -15.00
CA ASP A 881 4.32 71.60 -15.70
C ASP A 881 3.56 70.39 -15.16
N SER A 882 3.09 69.52 -16.07
CA SER A 882 2.38 68.29 -15.69
C SER A 882 3.22 67.37 -14.80
N GLU A 883 4.53 67.61 -14.72
CA GLU A 883 5.48 66.89 -13.88
C GLU A 883 5.33 67.23 -12.39
N ASP A 884 4.74 68.37 -12.02
CA ASP A 884 4.58 68.76 -10.61
C ASP A 884 3.41 68.06 -9.91
N PHE A 885 2.61 67.29 -10.66
CA PHE A 885 1.42 66.60 -10.17
C PHE A 885 1.55 65.09 -10.24
N CYS A 886 0.91 64.40 -9.30
CA CYS A 886 0.87 62.95 -9.29
C CYS A 886 -0.54 62.43 -8.95
N LEU A 887 -0.83 61.21 -9.41
CA LEU A 887 -2.08 60.52 -9.10
C LEU A 887 -1.88 59.64 -7.88
N SER A 888 -2.77 59.75 -6.89
CA SER A 888 -2.73 58.97 -5.66
C SER A 888 -4.08 58.29 -5.42
N SER A 889 -4.08 57.04 -4.95
CA SER A 889 -5.27 56.34 -4.48
C SER A 889 -5.34 56.37 -2.96
N VAL A 890 -6.51 56.72 -2.42
CA VAL A 890 -6.77 56.81 -0.98
C VAL A 890 -7.82 55.79 -0.57
N VAL A 891 -7.50 54.95 0.43
CA VAL A 891 -8.39 53.95 1.02
C VAL A 891 -8.32 54.06 2.54
N GLY A 892 -9.40 54.55 3.17
CA GLY A 892 -9.39 54.86 4.60
C GLY A 892 -8.24 55.82 4.95
N CYS A 893 -7.47 55.50 5.98
CA CYS A 893 -6.32 56.32 6.41
C CYS A 893 -5.02 56.05 5.63
N ARG A 894 -5.07 55.37 4.47
CA ARG A 894 -3.88 55.01 3.68
C ARG A 894 -3.93 55.66 2.30
N GLU A 895 -2.80 56.23 1.88
CA GLU A 895 -2.60 56.81 0.54
C GLU A 895 -1.43 56.12 -0.17
N ARG A 896 -1.59 55.92 -1.47
CA ARG A 896 -0.52 55.43 -2.35
C ARG A 896 -0.45 56.28 -3.61
N ARG A 897 0.69 56.94 -3.79
CA ARG A 897 1.08 57.57 -5.05
C ARG A 897 1.32 56.50 -6.12
N LEU A 898 0.71 56.67 -7.28
CA LEU A 898 0.91 55.83 -8.46
C LEU A 898 2.09 56.36 -9.26
N ARG A 899 2.85 55.45 -9.88
CA ARG A 899 3.89 55.86 -10.83
C ARG A 899 3.24 56.39 -12.11
N ASP A 900 3.91 57.33 -12.74
CA ASP A 900 3.42 58.03 -13.92
C ASP A 900 3.15 57.10 -15.11
N ASP A 901 3.94 56.04 -15.27
CA ASP A 901 3.79 55.03 -16.32
C ASP A 901 2.81 53.89 -15.97
N PHE A 902 2.16 53.95 -14.80
CA PHE A 902 1.33 52.85 -14.32
C PHE A 902 -0.05 52.83 -15.02
N PRO A 903 -0.45 51.72 -15.66
CA PRO A 903 -1.78 51.59 -16.27
C PRO A 903 -2.88 51.42 -15.22
N LEU A 904 -3.84 52.35 -15.18
CA LEU A 904 -4.86 52.42 -14.14
C LEU A 904 -5.79 51.20 -14.06
N ILE A 905 -5.96 50.44 -15.15
CA ILE A 905 -6.79 49.24 -15.12
C ILE A 905 -6.13 48.08 -14.35
N GLN A 906 -4.82 48.17 -14.12
CA GLN A 906 -4.05 47.20 -13.33
C GLN A 906 -4.01 47.55 -11.83
N LEU A 907 -4.71 48.61 -11.39
CA LEU A 907 -4.84 48.92 -9.97
C LEU A 907 -5.53 47.74 -9.27
N GLN A 908 -4.88 47.16 -8.27
CA GLN A 908 -5.42 46.04 -7.48
C GLN A 908 -6.03 46.54 -6.16
N LYS A 909 -6.94 45.76 -5.57
CA LYS A 909 -7.45 46.02 -4.22
C LYS A 909 -6.30 46.07 -3.20
N PRO A 910 -6.36 46.93 -2.17
CA PRO A 910 -7.49 47.80 -1.81
C PRO A 910 -7.58 49.09 -2.65
N TRP A 911 -6.53 49.45 -3.39
CA TRP A 911 -6.40 50.74 -4.08
C TRP A 911 -7.37 50.93 -5.25
N SER A 912 -7.80 49.83 -5.90
CA SER A 912 -8.85 49.85 -6.95
C SER A 912 -10.22 50.31 -6.46
N ASP A 913 -10.49 50.07 -5.17
CA ASP A 913 -11.74 50.46 -4.50
C ASP A 913 -11.57 51.82 -3.78
N GLY A 914 -10.34 52.37 -3.80
CA GLY A 914 -10.00 53.67 -3.27
C GLY A 914 -10.42 54.82 -4.17
N ARG A 915 -10.53 56.01 -3.57
CA ARG A 915 -10.79 57.25 -4.31
C ARG A 915 -9.47 57.75 -4.91
N LEU A 916 -9.47 58.08 -6.19
CA LEU A 916 -8.30 58.62 -6.88
C LEU A 916 -8.27 60.14 -6.72
N PHE A 917 -7.10 60.68 -6.44
CA PHE A 917 -6.84 62.10 -6.25
C PHE A 917 -5.62 62.55 -7.06
N VAL A 918 -5.74 63.69 -7.75
CA VAL A 918 -4.58 64.41 -8.27
C VAL A 918 -4.14 65.42 -7.22
N ARG A 919 -2.85 65.42 -6.88
CA ARG A 919 -2.23 66.37 -5.95
C ARG A 919 -0.85 66.78 -6.44
N ARG A 920 -0.34 67.92 -5.97
CA ARG A 920 1.05 68.30 -6.21
C ARG A 920 2.00 67.32 -5.51
N GLN A 921 3.17 67.08 -6.10
CA GLN A 921 4.16 66.14 -5.57
C GLN A 921 4.71 66.56 -4.20
N ASP A 922 4.90 67.87 -4.00
CA ASP A 922 5.39 68.52 -2.78
C ASP A 922 4.40 68.43 -1.59
N SER A 923 3.10 68.30 -1.88
CA SER A 923 2.04 68.21 -0.86
C SER A 923 1.67 66.75 -0.55
N ILE A 924 2.49 66.09 0.27
CA ILE A 924 2.48 64.61 0.47
C ILE A 924 1.21 64.06 1.16
N LEU A 925 0.38 64.89 1.79
CA LEU A 925 -0.81 64.46 2.57
C LEU A 925 -2.14 65.09 2.14
N ALA A 926 -2.17 65.92 1.11
CA ALA A 926 -3.39 66.64 0.73
C ALA A 926 -4.53 65.71 0.28
N ALA A 927 -4.20 64.58 -0.37
CA ALA A 927 -5.19 63.60 -0.78
C ALA A 927 -5.80 62.83 0.41
N LEU A 928 -5.01 62.51 1.44
CA LEU A 928 -5.51 61.94 2.69
C LEU A 928 -6.44 62.89 3.46
N GLN A 929 -6.08 64.16 3.55
CA GLN A 929 -6.86 65.17 4.28
C GLN A 929 -8.26 65.32 3.67
N GLN A 930 -8.35 65.50 2.35
CA GLN A 930 -9.64 65.57 1.65
C GLN A 930 -10.38 64.24 1.58
N GLY A 931 -9.65 63.12 1.47
CA GLY A 931 -10.24 61.79 1.46
C GLY A 931 -11.02 61.49 2.74
N ASN A 932 -10.52 61.99 3.88
CA ASN A 932 -11.14 61.81 5.19
C ASN A 932 -12.24 62.85 5.50
N GLU A 933 -12.08 64.11 5.06
CA GLU A 933 -13.11 65.17 5.25
C GLU A 933 -14.44 64.85 4.54
N ALA A 934 -14.40 64.12 3.42
CA ALA A 934 -15.60 63.67 2.69
C ALA A 934 -16.20 62.34 3.22
N THR A 935 -15.87 61.95 4.45
CA THR A 935 -16.38 60.72 5.12
C THR A 935 -16.90 60.99 6.54
N ILE A 936 -17.06 62.27 6.92
CA ILE A 936 -17.81 62.72 8.11
C ILE A 936 -19.25 63.04 7.70
#